data_AF-A0A846SR40-F1
#
_entry.id   AF-A0A846SR40-F1
#
_cell.length_a   1.000
_cell.length_b   1.000
_cell.length_c   1.000
_cell.angle_alpha   90.00
_cell.angle_beta   90.00
_cell.angle_gamma   90.00
#
_symmetry.space_group_name_H-M   'P 1'
#
loop_
_entity.id
_entity.type
_entity.pdbx_description
1 polymer ?
#
loop_
_entity_poly.entity_id
_entity_poly.type
_entity_poly.pdbx_seq_one_letter_code
_entity_poly.pdbx_strand_id
1 'polypeptide(L)'
;MQHYLQDYRRRLDDLRRIAGADNEGTLSPAFAGLLEDYGREHQLILAREWAFRGRDGALLRADGVLLDRLRLAHGWWEAKDSKDNLDREIEAKLRKGYPSDNILFEDTVQAVLLQNGQEARRVLLANDAGLAGLLTQFFAFRPPEVEQFEQAAAQFRRDLPTVLDSLVELMTQREADNAAFRDRLAEFHGLCVRAIGERVTPGHVREMLMQHLLTEQIFRDLFPAGAFHQENHLARALSGVEQAFLRGETRHNLLRRMEQYYAAIRRAAANAVAATEKQEFLKAVYEDFYTAYNPKDADRMGIVYTPAEVVRFIIQGCDTLARTHFGRGLADEGLDILDPCTGTGTFIVELLEFLRGDRAALARKYAGEIHANEIAILPYYIAGLNIEQTYADIVGDWREFSGACFVDTLENWGFEKTYSGAQGDLLGSITDENQQRIREQNARRIPIIIGNPPYNANQQNENDNNKNTVAQEADARIKATYLKASNAQKTKLYDPYVRFLRWASDRIGEEGMIGFVTNRSYLDARGFDGFRKVVAREFQEIWIVDLQSDVRRNPKISGTKHNVFGIQTGVTIGFFVRNPRREGCEIHYLALDDFLTALEKRRFLAVNSLMALKKNGAFQGILPSETGDWINQPKNDWSHFIPIADKNIKLGKKPDGAIFKIYSLGVSTNRDEWVYGFSEDEVSIKIELSY
;
A
#
# COMPACT_ATOMS: atom_id res chain seq x y z
N MET A 1 -3.98 28.50 11.92
CA MET A 1 -2.95 29.34 12.58
C MET A 1 -3.26 29.71 14.02
N GLN A 2 -4.28 30.53 14.33
CA GLN A 2 -4.56 30.97 15.72
C GLN A 2 -4.70 29.82 16.72
N HIS A 3 -5.37 28.73 16.32
CA HIS A 3 -5.50 27.52 17.14
C HIS A 3 -4.14 26.89 17.51
N TYR A 4 -3.20 26.76 16.56
CA TYR A 4 -1.88 26.20 16.83
C TYR A 4 -1.04 27.06 17.77
N LEU A 5 -1.15 28.39 17.65
CA LEU A 5 -0.48 29.30 18.58
C LEU A 5 -1.04 29.17 20.00
N GLN A 6 -2.36 29.02 20.16
CA GLN A 6 -2.96 28.76 21.47
C GLN A 6 -2.47 27.45 22.08
N ASP A 7 -2.42 26.37 21.29
CA ASP A 7 -1.88 25.08 21.74
C ASP A 7 -0.40 25.17 22.11
N TYR A 8 0.39 25.91 21.33
CA TYR A 8 1.79 26.21 21.63
C TYR A 8 1.95 26.93 22.98
N ARG A 9 1.15 27.98 23.24
CA ARG A 9 1.16 28.69 24.54
C ARG A 9 0.86 27.77 25.69
N ARG A 10 -0.18 26.93 25.55
CA ARG A 10 -0.55 25.97 26.59
C ARG A 10 0.60 25.01 26.88
N ARG A 11 1.22 24.42 25.84
CA ARG A 11 2.39 23.53 25.99
C ARG A 11 3.56 24.22 26.68
N LEU A 12 3.84 25.47 26.31
CA LEU A 12 4.92 26.26 26.90
C LEU A 12 4.68 26.52 28.40
N ASP A 13 3.45 26.91 28.77
CA ASP A 13 3.07 27.14 30.17
C ASP A 13 3.13 25.86 31.01
N ASP A 14 2.69 24.73 30.45
CA ASP A 14 2.73 23.44 31.13
C ASP A 14 4.18 22.98 31.38
N LEU A 15 5.06 23.11 30.38
CA LEU A 15 6.48 22.76 30.53
C LEU A 15 7.19 23.64 31.58
N ARG A 16 6.91 24.95 31.60
CA ARG A 16 7.44 25.86 32.62
C ARG A 16 7.00 25.48 34.04
N ARG A 17 5.74 25.08 34.21
CA ARG A 17 5.22 24.64 35.52
C ARG A 17 5.86 23.34 35.99
N ILE A 18 6.13 22.41 35.09
CA ILE A 18 6.65 21.08 35.44
C ILE A 18 8.16 21.11 35.71
N ALA A 19 8.93 21.81 34.89
CA ALA A 19 10.38 21.73 34.92
C ALA A 19 11.06 22.72 35.88
N GLY A 20 10.40 23.83 36.24
CA GLY A 20 10.94 24.84 37.16
C GLY A 20 12.21 25.55 36.67
N ALA A 21 12.60 25.38 35.40
CA ALA A 21 13.76 26.02 34.78
C ALA A 21 13.47 26.41 33.32
N ASP A 22 13.90 27.61 32.93
CA ASP A 22 13.88 28.10 31.55
C ASP A 22 15.21 27.75 30.88
N ASN A 23 15.35 26.54 30.33
CA ASN A 23 16.50 26.14 29.51
C ASN A 23 16.03 25.47 28.20
N GLU A 24 16.89 25.55 27.18
CA GLU A 24 16.59 25.16 25.79
C GLU A 24 15.98 23.76 25.67
N GLY A 25 16.62 22.75 26.27
CA GLY A 25 16.19 21.35 26.16
C GLY A 25 14.80 21.06 26.74
N THR A 26 14.31 21.91 27.63
CA THR A 26 12.98 21.75 28.25
C THR A 26 11.88 22.45 27.46
N LEU A 27 12.18 23.60 26.84
CA LEU A 27 11.17 24.45 26.21
C LEU A 27 11.07 24.25 24.68
N SER A 28 12.15 23.85 24.01
CA SER A 28 12.15 23.57 22.57
C SER A 28 11.11 22.53 22.10
N PRO A 29 10.69 21.51 22.90
CA PRO A 29 9.63 20.59 22.49
C PRO A 29 8.28 21.28 22.22
N ALA A 30 7.98 22.41 22.88
CA ALA A 30 6.74 23.15 22.60
C ALA A 30 6.77 23.74 21.19
N PHE A 31 7.90 24.35 20.80
CA PHE A 31 8.05 24.95 19.48
C PHE A 31 8.16 23.87 18.38
N ALA A 32 8.85 22.77 18.65
CA ALA A 32 8.83 21.59 17.77
C ALA A 32 7.40 21.11 17.49
N GLY A 33 6.58 21.00 18.55
CA GLY A 33 5.18 20.61 18.41
C GLY A 33 4.33 21.62 17.61
N LEU A 34 4.65 22.92 17.66
CA LEU A 34 4.03 23.93 16.81
C LEU A 34 4.37 23.72 15.33
N LEU A 35 5.65 23.47 15.03
CA LEU A 35 6.12 23.18 13.67
C LEU A 35 5.55 21.85 13.14
N GLU A 36 5.45 20.82 13.98
CA GLU A 36 4.84 19.53 13.63
C GLU A 36 3.37 19.67 13.27
N ASP A 37 2.59 20.37 14.11
CA ASP A 37 1.15 20.51 13.90
C ASP A 37 0.84 21.39 12.69
N TYR A 38 1.57 22.50 12.52
CA TYR A 38 1.38 23.37 11.36
C TYR A 38 1.96 22.77 10.07
N GLY A 39 3.10 22.07 10.15
CA GLY A 39 3.69 21.37 9.01
C GLY A 39 2.78 20.29 8.43
N ARG A 40 2.00 19.60 9.27
CA ARG A 40 1.00 18.63 8.81
C ARG A 40 -0.05 19.24 7.89
N GLU A 41 -0.46 20.50 8.12
CA GLU A 41 -1.40 21.22 7.23
C GLU A 41 -0.79 21.48 5.84
N HIS A 42 0.54 21.63 5.78
CA HIS A 42 1.32 21.83 4.55
C HIS A 42 1.88 20.53 3.96
N GLN A 43 1.48 19.36 4.47
CA GLN A 43 1.99 18.05 4.06
C GLN A 43 3.51 17.89 4.26
N LEU A 44 4.06 18.59 5.26
CA LEU A 44 5.45 18.49 5.68
C LEU A 44 5.58 17.72 6.99
N ILE A 45 6.69 16.99 7.12
CA ILE A 45 7.05 16.21 8.30
C ILE A 45 8.25 16.88 8.96
N LEU A 46 8.14 17.21 10.25
CA LEU A 46 9.30 17.67 11.03
C LEU A 46 10.13 16.45 11.45
N ALA A 47 11.33 16.33 10.89
CA ALA A 47 12.33 15.38 11.37
C ALA A 47 13.26 16.09 12.36
N ARG A 48 13.29 15.61 13.60
CA ARG A 48 14.10 16.18 14.69
C ARG A 48 15.50 15.59 14.73
N GLU A 49 16.46 16.35 15.27
CA GLU A 49 17.87 15.94 15.41
C GLU A 49 18.49 15.46 14.09
N TRP A 50 18.21 16.18 13.02
CA TRP A 50 18.54 15.75 11.66
C TRP A 50 20.02 15.89 11.34
N ALA A 51 20.67 14.79 10.97
CA ALA A 51 22.05 14.79 10.51
C ALA A 51 22.12 15.15 9.02
N PHE A 52 23.01 16.08 8.67
CA PHE A 52 23.22 16.50 7.28
C PHE A 52 24.68 16.90 7.04
N ARG A 53 25.09 16.99 5.77
CA ARG A 53 26.41 17.50 5.41
C ARG A 53 26.33 19.00 5.16
N GLY A 54 27.12 19.78 5.89
CA GLY A 54 27.26 21.23 5.67
C GLY A 54 27.99 21.54 4.36
N ARG A 55 28.06 22.83 4.01
CA ARG A 55 28.72 23.32 2.78
C ARG A 55 30.15 22.79 2.57
N ASP A 56 30.90 22.60 3.66
CA ASP A 56 32.29 22.12 3.63
C ASP A 56 32.40 20.58 3.74
N GLY A 57 31.27 19.85 3.63
CA GLY A 57 31.21 18.40 3.72
C GLY A 57 31.22 17.84 5.16
N ALA A 58 31.35 18.70 6.17
CA ALA A 58 31.30 18.34 7.58
C ALA A 58 29.92 17.78 7.98
N LEU A 59 29.91 16.73 8.80
CA LEU A 59 28.67 16.18 9.35
C LEU A 59 28.15 17.08 10.47
N LEU A 60 26.97 17.66 10.28
CA LEU A 60 26.29 18.57 11.20
C LEU A 60 24.95 17.97 11.64
N ARG A 61 24.36 18.53 12.69
CA ARG A 61 23.05 18.13 13.19
C ARG A 61 22.19 19.35 13.49
N ALA A 62 21.02 19.43 12.86
CA ALA A 62 20.02 20.45 13.12
C ALA A 62 18.98 19.95 14.14
N ASP A 63 18.37 20.86 14.89
CA ASP A 63 17.32 20.50 15.85
C ASP A 63 16.05 20.01 15.14
N GLY A 64 15.75 20.57 13.96
CA GLY A 64 14.78 20.01 13.06
C GLY A 64 14.88 20.46 11.61
N VAL A 65 14.29 19.68 10.73
CA VAL A 65 14.07 20.00 9.32
C VAL A 65 12.65 19.63 8.92
N LEU A 66 12.00 20.49 8.14
CA LEU A 66 10.72 20.23 7.51
C LEU A 66 10.97 19.57 6.16
N LEU A 67 10.52 18.33 6.01
CA LEU A 67 10.68 17.53 4.79
C LEU A 67 9.33 17.29 4.14
N ASP A 68 9.30 17.27 2.81
CA ASP A 68 8.18 16.70 2.08
C ASP A 68 8.31 15.18 1.92
N ARG A 69 7.35 14.55 1.22
CA ARG A 69 7.36 13.12 0.92
C ARG A 69 8.52 12.66 0.03
N LEU A 70 9.16 13.57 -0.71
CA LEU A 70 10.36 13.31 -1.51
C LEU A 70 11.64 13.57 -0.69
N ARG A 71 11.49 13.89 0.60
CA ARG A 71 12.57 14.22 1.53
C ARG A 71 13.39 15.42 1.11
N LEU A 72 12.80 16.33 0.33
CA LEU A 72 13.40 17.62 0.04
C LEU A 72 13.19 18.53 1.25
N ALA A 73 14.24 19.25 1.64
CA ALA A 73 14.18 20.16 2.78
C ALA A 73 13.46 21.45 2.40
N HIS A 74 12.32 21.73 3.05
CA HIS A 74 11.54 22.96 2.89
C HIS A 74 12.01 24.08 3.83
N GLY A 75 12.49 23.71 5.01
CA GLY A 75 12.97 24.67 5.99
C GLY A 75 13.67 23.99 7.17
N TRP A 76 14.59 24.72 7.78
CA TRP A 76 15.41 24.24 8.90
C TRP A 76 15.00 24.97 10.17
N TRP A 77 15.17 24.31 11.31
CA TRP A 77 14.88 24.87 12.62
C TRP A 77 16.02 24.58 13.60
N GLU A 78 16.39 25.61 14.35
CA GLU A 78 17.38 25.58 15.42
C GLU A 78 16.84 26.32 16.65
N ALA A 79 16.80 25.64 17.78
CA ALA A 79 16.45 26.22 19.07
C ALA A 79 17.73 26.65 19.80
N LYS A 80 17.67 27.72 20.61
CA LYS A 80 18.79 28.21 21.42
C LYS A 80 18.31 28.56 22.83
N ASP A 81 19.22 28.69 23.77
CA ASP A 81 18.88 29.17 25.10
C ASP A 81 18.61 30.68 25.08
N SER A 82 17.57 31.11 25.78
CA SER A 82 17.21 32.52 26.01
C SER A 82 18.35 33.39 26.57
N LYS A 83 19.37 32.77 27.17
CA LYS A 83 20.55 33.46 27.72
C LYS A 83 21.67 33.69 26.71
N ASP A 84 21.61 33.02 25.56
CA ASP A 84 22.60 33.16 24.51
C ASP A 84 22.35 34.42 23.67
N ASN A 85 23.41 34.96 23.08
CA ASN A 85 23.25 36.00 22.07
C ASN A 85 22.88 35.33 20.74
N LEU A 86 21.59 35.37 20.39
CA LEU A 86 21.06 34.70 19.22
C LEU A 86 21.80 35.08 17.92
N ASP A 87 22.23 36.34 17.76
CA ASP A 87 22.93 36.79 16.55
C ASP A 87 24.32 36.13 16.44
N ARG A 88 25.05 35.99 17.56
CA ARG A 88 26.33 35.28 17.58
C ARG A 88 26.18 33.79 17.28
N GLU A 89 25.11 33.16 17.76
CA GLU A 89 24.80 31.76 17.49
C GLU A 89 24.44 31.54 16.01
N ILE A 90 23.63 32.43 15.45
CA ILE A 90 23.31 32.44 14.01
C ILE A 90 24.61 32.53 13.19
N GLU A 91 25.47 33.51 13.48
CA GLU A 91 26.74 33.64 12.76
C GLU A 91 27.63 32.41 12.92
N ALA A 92 27.70 31.83 14.11
CA ALA A 92 28.50 30.64 14.38
C ALA A 92 27.98 29.41 13.61
N LYS A 93 26.66 29.22 13.52
CA LYS A 93 26.03 28.15 12.75
C LYS A 93 26.24 28.34 11.25
N LEU A 94 26.07 29.56 10.74
CA LEU A 94 26.34 29.86 9.34
C LEU A 94 27.81 29.60 8.97
N ARG A 95 28.76 29.98 9.84
CA ARG A 95 30.20 29.69 9.68
C ARG A 95 30.53 28.20 9.70
N LYS A 96 29.77 27.39 10.46
CA LYS A 96 29.89 25.92 10.47
C LYS A 96 29.34 25.27 9.20
N GLY A 97 28.69 26.03 8.31
CA GLY A 97 28.15 25.53 7.05
C GLY A 97 26.68 25.14 7.11
N TYR A 98 25.92 25.63 8.10
CA TYR A 98 24.46 25.43 8.13
C TYR A 98 23.77 26.08 6.91
N PRO A 99 22.61 25.55 6.50
CA PRO A 99 21.81 26.10 5.41
C PRO A 99 21.31 27.50 5.78
N SER A 100 21.22 28.37 4.77
CA SER A 100 20.77 29.76 4.95
C SER A 100 19.63 30.16 4.03
N ASP A 101 19.12 29.22 3.22
CA ASP A 101 18.09 29.50 2.23
C ASP A 101 16.70 29.62 2.86
N ASN A 102 16.42 28.83 3.90
CA ASN A 102 15.23 28.94 4.73
C ASN A 102 15.48 28.29 6.10
N ILE A 103 15.89 29.07 7.10
CA ILE A 103 16.16 28.56 8.45
C ILE A 103 15.58 29.49 9.50
N LEU A 104 14.94 28.88 10.50
CA LEU A 104 14.32 29.54 11.63
C LEU A 104 15.13 29.29 12.89
N PHE A 105 15.62 30.36 13.50
CA PHE A 105 16.27 30.33 14.81
C PHE A 105 15.31 30.90 15.85
N GLU A 106 15.23 30.27 17.03
CA GLU A 106 14.43 30.80 18.14
C GLU A 106 15.09 30.52 19.48
N ASP A 107 14.90 31.42 20.45
CA ASP A 107 15.48 31.35 21.80
C ASP A 107 14.41 31.37 22.91
N THR A 108 13.18 30.97 22.58
CA THR A 108 11.96 31.06 23.39
C THR A 108 11.47 32.47 23.74
N VAL A 109 12.21 33.52 23.36
CA VAL A 109 11.85 34.94 23.53
C VAL A 109 11.56 35.59 22.19
N GLN A 110 12.42 35.35 21.20
CA GLN A 110 12.33 35.87 19.84
C GLN A 110 12.60 34.75 18.82
N ALA A 111 12.14 34.97 17.60
CA ALA A 111 12.44 34.12 16.45
C ALA A 111 12.96 34.97 15.29
N VAL A 112 13.98 34.43 14.61
CA VAL A 112 14.67 35.03 13.47
C VAL A 112 14.58 34.07 12.30
N LEU A 113 13.97 34.53 11.23
CA LEU A 113 13.88 33.81 9.97
C LEU A 113 14.94 34.33 9.01
N LEU A 114 15.85 33.45 8.58
CA LEU A 114 16.74 33.72 7.46
C LEU A 114 16.19 33.09 6.18
N GLN A 115 16.17 33.88 5.11
CA GLN A 115 15.84 33.40 3.77
C GLN A 115 16.85 33.95 2.76
N ASN A 116 17.28 33.11 1.81
CA ASN A 116 18.28 33.46 0.79
C ASN A 116 19.56 34.09 1.37
N GLY A 117 20.02 33.61 2.53
CA GLY A 117 21.22 34.11 3.19
C GLY A 117 21.06 35.43 3.96
N GLN A 118 19.84 35.98 4.05
CA GLN A 118 19.58 37.26 4.72
C GLN A 118 18.49 37.13 5.79
N GLU A 119 18.53 37.99 6.80
CA GLU A 119 17.45 38.10 7.78
C GLU A 119 16.20 38.66 7.11
N ALA A 120 15.19 37.81 6.98
CA ALA A 120 13.93 38.15 6.32
C ALA A 120 12.91 38.71 7.30
N ARG A 121 12.92 38.21 8.55
CA ARG A 121 12.00 38.66 9.61
C ARG A 121 12.53 38.31 10.99
N ARG A 122 12.33 39.21 11.95
CA ARG A 122 12.51 38.96 13.38
C ARG A 122 11.27 39.37 14.15
N VAL A 123 10.82 38.52 15.07
CA VAL A 123 9.62 38.75 15.88
C VAL A 123 9.86 38.33 17.31
N LEU A 124 9.26 39.05 18.25
CA LEU A 124 9.12 38.55 19.61
C LEU A 124 8.10 37.41 19.59
N LEU A 125 8.46 36.26 20.17
CA LEU A 125 7.56 35.12 20.26
C LEU A 125 6.30 35.45 21.04
N ALA A 126 6.30 36.46 21.92
CA ALA A 126 5.10 36.95 22.63
C ALA A 126 4.07 37.66 21.73
N ASN A 127 4.45 38.08 20.52
CA ASN A 127 3.56 38.72 19.56
C ASN A 127 2.94 37.66 18.63
N ASP A 128 1.73 37.21 18.94
CA ASP A 128 1.03 36.17 18.15
C ASP A 128 0.84 36.55 16.68
N ALA A 129 0.52 37.82 16.38
CA ALA A 129 0.35 38.27 15.01
C ALA A 129 1.68 38.27 14.23
N GLY A 130 2.76 38.69 14.91
CA GLY A 130 4.11 38.63 14.36
C GLY A 130 4.57 37.20 14.09
N LEU A 131 4.41 36.31 15.07
CA LEU A 131 4.76 34.90 14.96
C LEU A 131 3.94 34.18 13.89
N ALA A 132 2.62 34.42 13.83
CA ALA A 132 1.77 33.89 12.76
C ALA A 132 2.25 34.33 11.37
N GLY A 133 2.63 35.60 11.22
CA GLY A 133 3.17 36.13 9.97
C GLY A 133 4.54 35.53 9.62
N LEU A 134 5.41 35.34 10.61
CA LEU A 134 6.70 34.68 10.42
C LEU A 134 6.53 33.24 9.96
N LEU A 135 5.69 32.45 10.65
CA LEU A 135 5.46 31.04 10.30
C LEU A 135 4.80 30.92 8.93
N THR A 136 3.80 31.76 8.62
CA THR A 136 3.22 31.80 7.26
C THR A 136 4.32 32.05 6.21
N GLN A 137 5.26 32.96 6.45
CA GLN A 137 6.37 33.23 5.53
C GLN A 137 7.38 32.08 5.45
N PHE A 138 7.70 31.44 6.56
CA PHE A 138 8.62 30.31 6.64
C PHE A 138 8.11 29.09 5.84
N PHE A 139 6.82 28.75 6.00
CA PHE A 139 6.17 27.62 5.32
C PHE A 139 5.78 27.93 3.86
N ALA A 140 5.58 29.20 3.51
CA ALA A 140 5.30 29.61 2.12
C ALA A 140 6.55 29.63 1.24
N PHE A 141 7.75 29.63 1.82
CA PHE A 141 9.00 29.63 1.07
C PHE A 141 9.14 28.36 0.23
N ARG A 142 9.70 28.50 -0.97
CA ARG A 142 10.01 27.38 -1.85
C ARG A 142 11.52 27.37 -2.10
N PRO A 143 12.26 26.46 -1.46
CA PRO A 143 13.69 26.34 -1.70
C PRO A 143 14.01 26.05 -3.17
N PRO A 144 15.15 26.54 -3.70
CA PRO A 144 15.51 26.34 -5.10
C PRO A 144 15.52 24.87 -5.54
N GLU A 145 15.91 23.95 -4.65
CA GLU A 145 15.93 22.51 -4.94
C GLU A 145 14.51 21.94 -5.10
N VAL A 146 13.58 22.34 -4.22
CA VAL A 146 12.15 21.99 -4.29
C VAL A 146 11.55 22.54 -5.59
N GLU A 147 11.78 23.83 -5.88
CA GLU A 147 11.24 24.47 -7.07
C GLU A 147 11.78 23.81 -8.36
N GLN A 148 13.07 23.49 -8.41
CA GLN A 148 13.68 22.78 -9.54
C GLN A 148 13.06 21.40 -9.74
N PHE A 149 12.81 20.65 -8.66
CA PHE A 149 12.17 19.35 -8.75
C PHE A 149 10.72 19.47 -9.25
N GLU A 150 9.93 20.39 -8.68
CA GLU A 150 8.55 20.64 -9.11
C GLU A 150 8.47 21.06 -10.58
N GLN A 151 9.38 21.92 -11.04
CA GLN A 151 9.48 22.32 -12.44
C GLN A 151 9.82 21.13 -13.35
N ALA A 152 10.78 20.28 -12.95
CA ALA A 152 11.15 19.08 -13.70
C ALA A 152 10.00 18.07 -13.77
N ALA A 153 9.28 17.85 -12.66
CA ALA A 153 8.11 16.99 -12.61
C ALA A 153 6.94 17.55 -13.46
N ALA A 154 6.72 18.86 -13.44
CA ALA A 154 5.72 19.50 -14.28
C ALA A 154 6.06 19.42 -15.77
N GLN A 155 7.35 19.59 -16.13
CA GLN A 155 7.82 19.41 -17.51
C GLN A 155 7.65 17.96 -17.96
N PHE A 156 8.02 17.00 -17.11
CA PHE A 156 7.81 15.58 -17.35
C PHE A 156 6.34 15.25 -17.65
N ARG A 157 5.41 15.74 -16.84
CA ARG A 157 3.95 15.56 -17.07
C ARG A 157 3.49 16.13 -18.42
N ARG A 158 4.10 17.22 -18.89
CA ARG A 158 3.78 17.82 -20.20
C ARG A 158 4.35 17.01 -21.36
N ASP A 159 5.58 16.50 -21.22
CA ASP A 159 6.29 15.82 -22.31
C ASP A 159 5.91 14.33 -22.44
N LEU A 160 5.47 13.71 -21.35
CA LEU A 160 5.21 12.27 -21.29
C LEU A 160 4.22 11.79 -22.35
N PRO A 161 3.05 12.44 -22.59
CA PRO A 161 2.14 12.00 -23.66
C PRO A 161 2.82 11.94 -25.03
N THR A 162 3.62 12.95 -25.38
CA THR A 162 4.35 12.97 -26.65
C THR A 162 5.41 11.86 -26.74
N VAL A 163 6.09 11.56 -25.63
CA VAL A 163 7.04 10.44 -25.57
C VAL A 163 6.32 9.10 -25.75
N LEU A 164 5.15 8.92 -25.13
CA LEU A 164 4.32 7.73 -25.27
C LEU A 164 3.82 7.55 -26.71
N ASP A 165 3.28 8.61 -27.32
CA ASP A 165 2.83 8.58 -28.71
C ASP A 165 3.98 8.19 -29.65
N SER A 166 5.16 8.78 -29.44
CA SER A 166 6.37 8.46 -30.22
C SER A 166 6.81 7.00 -30.04
N LEU A 167 6.71 6.46 -28.81
CA LEU A 167 7.01 5.06 -28.51
C LEU A 167 6.02 4.11 -29.19
N VAL A 168 4.73 4.42 -29.13
CA VAL A 168 3.67 3.63 -29.76
C VAL A 168 3.82 3.62 -31.27
N GLU A 169 4.06 4.78 -31.88
CA GLU A 169 4.31 4.90 -33.31
C GLU A 169 5.55 4.09 -33.73
N LEU A 170 6.65 4.25 -33.01
CA LEU A 170 7.89 3.51 -33.27
C LEU A 170 7.70 1.99 -33.14
N MET A 171 7.04 1.52 -32.06
CA MET A 171 6.75 0.10 -31.89
C MET A 171 5.87 -0.42 -33.02
N THR A 172 4.82 0.33 -33.41
CA THR A 172 3.91 -0.07 -34.49
C THR A 172 4.64 -0.18 -35.83
N GLN A 173 5.50 0.79 -36.14
CA GLN A 173 6.33 0.75 -37.35
C GLN A 173 7.29 -0.45 -37.33
N ARG A 174 7.92 -0.71 -36.19
CA ARG A 174 8.89 -1.80 -36.02
C ARG A 174 8.23 -3.17 -36.05
N GLU A 175 7.01 -3.31 -35.54
CA GLU A 175 6.22 -4.53 -35.74
C GLU A 175 5.96 -4.78 -37.22
N ALA A 176 5.77 -3.75 -38.05
CA ALA A 176 5.58 -3.93 -39.49
C ALA A 176 6.88 -4.30 -40.22
N ASP A 177 8.01 -3.64 -39.90
CA ASP A 177 9.24 -3.71 -40.72
C ASP A 177 10.39 -4.56 -40.15
N ASN A 178 10.35 -4.96 -38.87
CA ASN A 178 11.46 -5.63 -38.19
C ASN A 178 11.04 -7.02 -37.65
N ALA A 179 11.47 -8.07 -38.36
CA ALA A 179 11.19 -9.46 -37.99
C ALA A 179 11.77 -9.85 -36.61
N ALA A 180 13.00 -9.42 -36.31
CA ALA A 180 13.64 -9.75 -35.04
C ALA A 180 12.88 -9.14 -33.84
N PHE A 181 12.35 -7.92 -34.00
CA PHE A 181 11.50 -7.31 -32.98
C PHE A 181 10.17 -8.07 -32.81
N ARG A 182 9.48 -8.41 -33.90
CA ARG A 182 8.25 -9.21 -33.84
C ARG A 182 8.46 -10.54 -33.12
N ASP A 183 9.53 -11.25 -33.46
CA ASP A 183 9.82 -12.57 -32.90
C ASP A 183 10.08 -12.47 -31.38
N ARG A 184 10.84 -11.46 -30.94
CA ARG A 184 11.10 -11.21 -29.51
C ARG A 184 9.85 -10.76 -28.77
N LEU A 185 9.02 -9.92 -29.37
CA LEU A 185 7.77 -9.48 -28.78
C LEU A 185 6.78 -10.65 -28.63
N ALA A 186 6.71 -11.53 -29.63
CA ALA A 186 5.87 -12.74 -29.60
C ALA A 186 6.39 -13.76 -28.57
N GLU A 187 7.70 -13.95 -28.47
CA GLU A 187 8.34 -14.79 -27.44
C GLU A 187 7.94 -14.28 -26.04
N PHE A 188 8.10 -12.97 -25.80
CA PHE A 188 7.76 -12.35 -24.53
C PHE A 188 6.26 -12.40 -24.22
N HIS A 189 5.40 -12.18 -25.22
CA HIS A 189 3.95 -12.34 -25.08
C HIS A 189 3.59 -13.77 -24.65
N GLY A 190 4.20 -14.78 -25.28
CA GLY A 190 4.01 -16.18 -24.90
C GLY A 190 4.41 -16.46 -23.44
N LEU A 191 5.47 -15.81 -22.94
CA LEU A 191 5.88 -15.92 -21.53
C LEU A 191 4.83 -15.33 -20.58
N CYS A 192 4.35 -14.13 -20.88
CA CYS A 192 3.33 -13.49 -20.07
C CYS A 192 2.02 -14.29 -20.07
N VAL A 193 1.61 -14.87 -21.20
CA VAL A 193 0.43 -15.75 -21.27
C VAL A 193 0.60 -16.98 -20.37
N ARG A 194 1.79 -17.60 -20.35
CA ARG A 194 2.07 -18.75 -19.47
C ARG A 194 2.10 -18.39 -17.98
N ALA A 195 2.53 -17.18 -17.64
CA ALA A 195 2.69 -16.73 -16.26
C ALA A 195 1.42 -16.10 -15.66
N ILE A 196 0.67 -15.35 -16.46
CA ILE A 196 -0.47 -14.54 -16.02
C ILE A 196 -1.80 -15.11 -16.52
N GLY A 197 -1.80 -15.84 -17.65
CA GLY A 197 -2.97 -16.45 -18.26
C GLY A 197 -3.31 -15.90 -19.66
N GLU A 198 -4.27 -16.56 -20.32
CA GLU A 198 -4.67 -16.30 -21.73
C GLU A 198 -5.23 -14.90 -21.99
N ARG A 199 -5.57 -14.16 -20.93
CA ARG A 199 -6.06 -12.78 -21.03
C ARG A 199 -4.99 -11.75 -21.40
N VAL A 200 -3.71 -12.11 -21.34
CA VAL A 200 -2.64 -11.20 -21.73
C VAL A 200 -2.73 -10.96 -23.24
N THR A 201 -2.99 -9.71 -23.62
CA THR A 201 -3.01 -9.29 -25.03
C THR A 201 -1.65 -8.73 -25.45
N PRO A 202 -1.36 -8.64 -26.75
CA PRO A 202 -0.18 -7.91 -27.23
C PRO A 202 -0.15 -6.45 -26.75
N GLY A 203 -1.32 -5.82 -26.56
CA GLY A 203 -1.43 -4.47 -26.00
C GLY A 203 -0.88 -4.39 -24.57
N HIS A 204 -1.21 -5.36 -23.71
CA HIS A 204 -0.66 -5.42 -22.34
C HIS A 204 0.87 -5.56 -22.36
N VAL A 205 1.42 -6.33 -23.30
CA VAL A 205 2.86 -6.50 -23.45
C VAL A 205 3.56 -5.21 -23.87
N ARG A 206 2.97 -4.46 -24.83
CA ARG A 206 3.48 -3.14 -25.21
C ARG A 206 3.46 -2.18 -24.03
N GLU A 207 2.41 -2.23 -23.22
CA GLU A 207 2.31 -1.42 -22.01
C GLU A 207 3.41 -1.78 -21.00
N MET A 208 3.66 -3.06 -20.74
CA MET A 208 4.76 -3.52 -19.90
C MET A 208 6.12 -3.05 -20.40
N LEU A 209 6.33 -3.08 -21.71
CA LEU A 209 7.56 -2.60 -22.33
C LEU A 209 7.74 -1.08 -22.17
N MET A 210 6.67 -0.28 -22.36
CA MET A 210 6.70 1.16 -22.12
C MET A 210 6.99 1.45 -20.64
N GLN A 211 6.31 0.78 -19.72
CA GLN A 211 6.55 0.91 -18.28
C GLN A 211 8.01 0.59 -17.91
N HIS A 212 8.56 -0.49 -18.46
CA HIS A 212 9.96 -0.85 -18.29
C HIS A 212 10.90 0.26 -18.79
N LEU A 213 10.74 0.70 -20.04
CA LEU A 213 11.59 1.73 -20.66
C LEU A 213 11.65 3.03 -19.86
N LEU A 214 10.49 3.48 -19.37
CA LEU A 214 10.37 4.77 -18.71
C LEU A 214 10.89 4.75 -17.27
N THR A 215 10.92 3.59 -16.63
CA THR A 215 11.31 3.41 -15.21
C THR A 215 12.70 2.83 -15.02
N GLU A 216 13.25 2.13 -16.02
CA GLU A 216 14.58 1.51 -15.97
C GLU A 216 15.66 2.53 -15.55
N GLN A 217 15.61 3.74 -16.11
CA GLN A 217 16.57 4.79 -15.75
C GLN A 217 16.40 5.27 -14.30
N ILE A 218 15.15 5.41 -13.83
CA ILE A 218 14.83 5.83 -12.46
C ILE A 218 15.40 4.82 -11.46
N PHE A 219 15.20 3.54 -11.70
CA PHE A 219 15.69 2.46 -10.84
C PHE A 219 17.22 2.37 -10.85
N ARG A 220 17.87 2.45 -12.01
CA ARG A 220 19.35 2.49 -12.10
C ARG A 220 19.95 3.65 -11.31
N ASP A 221 19.33 4.81 -11.41
CA ASP A 221 19.77 6.03 -10.76
C ASP A 221 19.60 5.97 -9.23
N LEU A 222 18.54 5.30 -8.76
CA LEU A 222 18.26 5.11 -7.34
C LEU A 222 19.07 3.99 -6.67
N PHE A 223 19.36 2.94 -7.43
CA PHE A 223 20.04 1.73 -6.95
C PHE A 223 21.28 1.43 -7.80
N PRO A 224 22.29 2.32 -7.82
CA PRO A 224 23.48 2.16 -8.69
C PRO A 224 24.37 0.96 -8.30
N ALA A 225 24.27 0.49 -7.06
CA ALA A 225 24.95 -0.72 -6.59
C ALA A 225 24.19 -2.02 -6.92
N GLY A 226 22.90 -1.92 -7.30
CA GLY A 226 22.07 -3.07 -7.62
C GLY A 226 22.30 -3.51 -9.06
N ALA A 227 22.71 -4.75 -9.25
CA ALA A 227 22.72 -5.39 -10.56
C ALA A 227 21.31 -5.79 -11.02
N PHE A 228 20.24 -5.27 -10.40
CA PHE A 228 18.85 -5.72 -10.58
C PHE A 228 18.44 -5.80 -12.06
N HIS A 229 18.66 -4.75 -12.87
CA HIS A 229 18.30 -4.80 -14.29
C HIS A 229 19.15 -5.77 -15.13
N GLN A 230 20.33 -6.13 -14.64
CA GLN A 230 21.24 -7.07 -15.30
C GLN A 230 20.96 -8.52 -14.91
N GLU A 231 20.53 -8.77 -13.66
CA GLU A 231 20.32 -10.10 -13.10
C GLU A 231 18.85 -10.54 -13.15
N ASN A 232 17.89 -9.63 -12.89
CA ASN A 232 16.46 -9.96 -12.84
C ASN A 232 15.97 -10.51 -14.18
N HIS A 233 15.43 -11.73 -14.17
CA HIS A 233 15.00 -12.44 -15.37
C HIS A 233 13.99 -11.67 -16.22
N LEU A 234 13.02 -10.98 -15.59
CA LEU A 234 11.98 -10.25 -16.31
C LEU A 234 12.54 -8.96 -16.93
N ALA A 235 13.41 -8.26 -16.21
CA ALA A 235 14.13 -7.10 -16.75
C ALA A 235 14.99 -7.49 -17.96
N ARG A 236 15.76 -8.58 -17.87
CA ARG A 236 16.57 -9.09 -18.98
C ARG A 236 15.73 -9.45 -20.21
N ALA A 237 14.60 -10.09 -20.01
CA ALA A 237 13.69 -10.45 -21.10
C ALA A 237 13.18 -9.20 -21.84
N LEU A 238 12.76 -8.17 -21.09
CA LEU A 238 12.28 -6.91 -21.66
C LEU A 238 13.40 -6.08 -22.29
N SER A 239 14.59 -6.03 -21.69
CA SER A 239 15.75 -5.38 -22.31
C SER A 239 16.13 -6.06 -23.63
N GLY A 240 15.92 -7.38 -23.76
CA GLY A 240 16.06 -8.10 -25.02
C GLY A 240 15.08 -7.62 -26.11
N VAL A 241 13.83 -7.35 -25.72
CA VAL A 241 12.81 -6.76 -26.60
C VAL A 241 13.16 -5.32 -26.96
N GLU A 242 13.51 -4.48 -25.97
CA GLU A 242 13.97 -3.09 -26.17
C GLU A 242 15.10 -3.03 -27.20
N GLN A 243 16.15 -3.81 -26.98
CA GLN A 243 17.31 -3.80 -27.86
C GLN A 243 16.96 -4.22 -29.28
N ALA A 244 15.87 -4.94 -29.54
CA ALA A 244 15.51 -5.30 -30.91
C ALA A 244 15.01 -4.11 -31.76
N PHE A 245 14.51 -3.03 -31.14
CA PHE A 245 13.91 -1.91 -31.87
C PHE A 245 14.42 -0.51 -31.46
N LEU A 246 14.96 -0.36 -30.26
CA LEU A 246 15.41 0.90 -29.69
C LEU A 246 16.93 0.86 -29.43
N ARG A 247 17.75 1.33 -30.38
CA ARG A 247 19.22 1.37 -30.29
C ARG A 247 19.81 2.73 -30.66
N GLY A 248 20.99 3.02 -30.09
CA GLY A 248 21.84 4.14 -30.49
C GLY A 248 21.14 5.49 -30.45
N GLU A 249 21.14 6.19 -31.58
CA GLU A 249 20.59 7.54 -31.73
C GLU A 249 19.08 7.61 -31.43
N THR A 250 18.30 6.61 -31.84
CA THR A 250 16.84 6.60 -31.63
C THR A 250 16.51 6.60 -30.14
N ARG A 251 17.23 5.79 -29.35
CA ARG A 251 17.08 5.76 -27.88
C ARG A 251 17.45 7.11 -27.26
N HIS A 252 18.59 7.67 -27.69
CA HIS A 252 19.07 8.95 -27.17
C HIS A 252 18.09 10.08 -27.45
N ASN A 253 17.59 10.20 -28.68
CA ASN A 253 16.68 11.26 -29.09
C ASN A 253 15.32 11.17 -28.37
N LEU A 254 14.83 9.95 -28.12
CA LEU A 254 13.58 9.73 -27.40
C LEU A 254 13.71 10.12 -25.92
N LEU A 255 14.74 9.60 -25.23
CA LEU A 255 14.90 9.79 -23.78
C LEU A 255 15.45 11.19 -23.41
N ARG A 256 16.03 11.93 -24.36
CA ARG A 256 16.54 13.30 -24.12
C ARG A 256 15.49 14.24 -23.53
N ARG A 257 14.21 14.07 -23.86
CA ARG A 257 13.10 14.87 -23.30
C ARG A 257 12.87 14.57 -21.82
N MET A 258 13.18 13.37 -21.37
CA MET A 258 13.00 12.92 -19.99
C MET A 258 14.23 13.19 -19.11
N GLU A 259 15.37 13.53 -19.72
CA GLU A 259 16.66 13.68 -19.03
C GLU A 259 16.63 14.71 -17.90
N GLN A 260 15.89 15.82 -18.06
CA GLN A 260 15.76 16.84 -17.01
C GLN A 260 15.09 16.27 -15.75
N TYR A 261 14.09 15.41 -15.93
CA TYR A 261 13.39 14.76 -14.83
C TYR A 261 14.25 13.68 -14.17
N TYR A 262 14.93 12.86 -14.96
CA TYR A 262 15.89 11.88 -14.43
C TYR A 262 17.04 12.54 -13.67
N ALA A 263 17.54 13.69 -14.15
CA ALA A 263 18.55 14.46 -13.44
C ALA A 263 18.04 15.02 -12.10
N ALA A 264 16.79 15.48 -12.03
CA ALA A 264 16.16 15.93 -10.79
C ALA A 264 16.01 14.77 -9.78
N ILE A 265 15.55 13.59 -10.25
CA ILE A 265 15.49 12.37 -9.43
C ILE A 265 16.86 12.01 -8.89
N ARG A 266 17.90 11.96 -9.73
CA ARG A 266 19.28 11.64 -9.28
C ARG A 266 19.78 12.57 -8.19
N ARG A 267 19.50 13.87 -8.31
CA ARG A 267 19.91 14.87 -7.32
C ARG A 267 19.18 14.67 -5.99
N ALA A 268 17.86 14.48 -6.04
CA ALA A 268 17.06 14.24 -4.84
C ALA A 268 17.42 12.88 -4.18
N ALA A 269 17.65 11.85 -4.99
CA ALA A 269 18.05 10.51 -4.55
C ALA A 269 19.42 10.46 -3.88
N ALA A 270 20.37 11.31 -4.31
CA ALA A 270 21.71 11.37 -3.72
C ALA A 270 21.70 11.73 -2.22
N ASN A 271 20.61 12.36 -1.76
CA ASN A 271 20.41 12.71 -0.35
C ASN A 271 19.79 11.58 0.48
N ALA A 272 19.30 10.50 -0.13
CA ALA A 272 18.75 9.33 0.57
C ALA A 272 19.87 8.35 0.94
N VAL A 273 20.17 8.23 2.24
CA VAL A 273 21.35 7.52 2.73
C VAL A 273 20.99 6.10 3.19
N ALA A 274 19.83 5.90 3.82
CA ALA A 274 19.39 4.58 4.31
C ALA A 274 18.35 3.91 3.38
N ALA A 275 18.22 2.57 3.43
CA ALA A 275 17.28 1.85 2.56
C ALA A 275 15.82 2.25 2.78
N THR A 276 15.39 2.48 4.02
CA THR A 276 14.04 2.97 4.33
C THR A 276 13.75 4.32 3.67
N GLU A 277 14.77 5.19 3.61
CA GLU A 277 14.67 6.51 2.98
C GLU A 277 14.56 6.40 1.45
N LYS A 278 15.30 5.46 0.85
CA LYS A 278 15.21 5.15 -0.58
C LYS A 278 13.85 4.55 -0.94
N GLN A 279 13.27 3.72 -0.07
CA GLN A 279 11.93 3.15 -0.26
C GLN A 279 10.85 4.24 -0.25
N GLU A 280 10.89 5.15 0.72
CA GLU A 280 9.97 6.29 0.81
C GLU A 280 10.09 7.20 -0.42
N PHE A 281 11.32 7.50 -0.83
CA PHE A 281 11.58 8.30 -2.02
C PHE A 281 11.08 7.61 -3.29
N LEU A 282 11.39 6.32 -3.46
CA LEU A 282 10.94 5.53 -4.60
C LEU A 282 9.42 5.52 -4.68
N LYS A 283 8.74 5.35 -3.54
CA LYS A 283 7.29 5.43 -3.46
C LYS A 283 6.76 6.77 -3.96
N ALA A 284 7.34 7.89 -3.52
CA ALA A 284 6.87 9.21 -3.91
C ALA A 284 7.10 9.51 -5.40
N VAL A 285 8.30 9.18 -5.92
CA VAL A 285 8.61 9.30 -7.35
C VAL A 285 7.68 8.45 -8.20
N TYR A 286 7.37 7.24 -7.71
CA TYR A 286 6.47 6.32 -8.37
C TYR A 286 5.03 6.84 -8.45
N GLU A 287 4.49 7.32 -7.33
CA GLU A 287 3.17 7.96 -7.30
C GLU A 287 3.10 9.13 -8.31
N ASP A 288 4.16 9.95 -8.38
CA ASP A 288 4.24 11.06 -9.33
C ASP A 288 4.32 10.61 -10.79
N PHE A 289 5.12 9.59 -11.07
CA PHE A 289 5.27 9.01 -12.39
C PHE A 289 3.94 8.44 -12.90
N TYR A 290 3.21 7.69 -12.07
CA TYR A 290 1.94 7.08 -12.45
C TYR A 290 0.83 8.08 -12.63
N THR A 291 0.73 9.05 -11.72
CA THR A 291 -0.22 10.15 -11.86
C THR A 291 -0.04 10.86 -13.21
N ALA A 292 1.19 10.94 -13.70
CA ALA A 292 1.49 11.48 -15.03
C ALA A 292 1.17 10.51 -16.18
N TYR A 293 1.59 9.24 -16.05
CA TYR A 293 1.52 8.24 -17.11
C TYR A 293 0.09 7.83 -17.46
N ASN A 294 -0.74 7.61 -16.45
CA ASN A 294 -2.13 7.22 -16.66
C ASN A 294 -3.05 7.82 -15.59
N PRO A 295 -3.48 9.09 -15.74
CA PRO A 295 -4.31 9.76 -14.74
C PRO A 295 -5.68 9.09 -14.52
N LYS A 296 -6.23 8.42 -15.54
CA LYS A 296 -7.55 7.75 -15.47
C LYS A 296 -7.47 6.40 -14.74
N ASP A 297 -6.31 5.73 -14.81
CA ASP A 297 -6.06 4.47 -14.10
C ASP A 297 -5.12 4.62 -12.88
N ALA A 298 -4.69 5.84 -12.54
CA ALA A 298 -3.88 6.13 -11.35
C ALA A 298 -4.60 5.72 -10.05
N ASP A 299 -5.92 5.98 -9.97
CA ASP A 299 -6.79 5.50 -8.88
C ASP A 299 -7.05 3.97 -8.95
N ARG A 300 -6.83 3.35 -10.12
CA ARG A 300 -7.20 1.96 -10.43
C ARG A 300 -6.04 0.96 -10.28
N MET A 301 -4.78 1.42 -10.36
CA MET A 301 -3.62 0.53 -10.26
C MET A 301 -3.42 -0.06 -8.85
N GLY A 302 -4.19 0.34 -7.85
CA GLY A 302 -4.37 -0.45 -6.62
C GLY A 302 -3.09 -0.68 -5.79
N ILE A 303 -2.03 0.10 -6.02
CA ILE A 303 -0.76 -0.02 -5.29
C ILE A 303 -0.95 0.66 -3.94
N VAL A 304 -1.54 -0.10 -3.04
CA VAL A 304 -1.77 0.31 -1.66
C VAL A 304 -0.53 -0.04 -0.87
N TYR A 305 0.23 1.00 -0.49
CA TYR A 305 1.31 0.83 0.47
C TYR A 305 0.72 0.51 1.84
N THR A 306 0.92 -0.73 2.28
CA THR A 306 0.46 -1.16 3.59
C THR A 306 1.29 -0.49 4.68
N PRO A 307 0.67 0.20 5.66
CA PRO A 307 1.41 0.78 6.78
C PRO A 307 2.23 -0.30 7.50
N ALA A 308 3.50 -0.01 7.77
CA ALA A 308 4.43 -0.96 8.40
C ALA A 308 3.91 -1.46 9.75
N GLU A 309 3.19 -0.64 10.51
CA GLU A 309 2.59 -1.04 11.80
C GLU A 309 1.54 -2.15 11.63
N VAL A 310 0.76 -2.12 10.55
CA VAL A 310 -0.21 -3.19 10.22
C VAL A 310 0.53 -4.47 9.87
N VAL A 311 1.55 -4.37 9.03
CA VAL A 311 2.36 -5.51 8.58
C VAL A 311 3.09 -6.17 9.75
N ARG A 312 3.79 -5.40 10.58
CA ARG A 312 4.48 -5.90 11.78
C ARG A 312 3.53 -6.58 12.75
N PHE A 313 2.34 -6.02 12.97
CA PHE A 313 1.33 -6.65 13.83
C PHE A 313 0.90 -8.03 13.28
N ILE A 314 0.72 -8.15 11.95
CA ILE A 314 0.41 -9.43 11.31
C ILE A 314 1.56 -10.42 11.47
N ILE A 315 2.79 -10.03 11.16
CA ILE A 315 3.96 -10.91 11.27
C ILE A 315 4.14 -11.42 12.71
N GLN A 316 4.04 -10.53 13.71
CA GLN A 316 4.12 -10.90 15.12
C GLN A 316 2.96 -11.82 15.55
N GLY A 317 1.75 -11.54 15.08
CA GLY A 317 0.58 -12.40 15.30
C GLY A 317 0.78 -13.80 14.72
N CYS A 318 1.26 -13.89 13.48
CA CYS A 318 1.58 -15.14 12.80
C CYS A 318 2.68 -15.93 13.53
N ASP A 319 3.79 -15.30 13.94
CA ASP A 319 4.83 -15.98 14.71
C ASP A 319 4.29 -16.54 16.04
N THR A 320 3.50 -15.75 16.76
CA THR A 320 2.95 -16.17 18.04
C THR A 320 1.96 -17.33 17.90
N LEU A 321 1.08 -17.27 16.90
CA LEU A 321 0.12 -18.33 16.61
C LEU A 321 0.82 -19.58 16.08
N ALA A 322 1.81 -19.44 15.20
CA ALA A 322 2.60 -20.57 14.72
C ALA A 322 3.31 -21.30 15.87
N ARG A 323 3.92 -20.57 16.81
CA ARG A 323 4.54 -21.17 18.01
C ARG A 323 3.52 -21.92 18.85
N THR A 324 2.34 -21.35 19.02
CA THR A 324 1.25 -21.93 19.84
C THR A 324 0.65 -23.19 19.22
N HIS A 325 0.45 -23.20 17.90
CA HIS A 325 -0.29 -24.27 17.21
C HIS A 325 0.61 -25.33 16.58
N PHE A 326 1.79 -24.94 16.11
CA PHE A 326 2.70 -25.80 15.35
C PHE A 326 4.02 -26.08 16.11
N GLY A 327 4.24 -25.43 17.25
CA GLY A 327 5.47 -25.56 18.03
C GLY A 327 6.70 -24.95 17.35
N ARG A 328 6.49 -24.08 16.36
CA ARG A 328 7.53 -23.45 15.52
C ARG A 328 7.17 -21.99 15.26
N GLY A 329 8.14 -21.09 15.31
CA GLY A 329 8.00 -19.70 14.87
C GLY A 329 8.40 -19.48 13.43
N LEU A 330 8.19 -18.27 12.91
CA LEU A 330 8.48 -17.91 11.52
C LEU A 330 9.97 -18.01 11.17
N ALA A 331 10.85 -17.97 12.17
CA ALA A 331 12.30 -18.17 12.00
C ALA A 331 12.71 -19.65 11.93
N ASP A 332 11.83 -20.60 12.27
CA ASP A 332 12.17 -22.03 12.35
C ASP A 332 12.01 -22.73 10.98
N GLU A 333 12.73 -23.83 10.79
CA GLU A 333 12.72 -24.61 9.54
C GLU A 333 11.36 -25.24 9.22
N GLY A 334 11.05 -25.33 7.92
CA GLY A 334 9.85 -25.99 7.42
C GLY A 334 8.54 -25.23 7.62
N LEU A 335 8.62 -23.95 7.98
CA LEU A 335 7.52 -22.99 7.86
C LEU A 335 7.80 -22.02 6.71
N ASP A 336 7.52 -22.46 5.49
CA ASP A 336 7.57 -21.60 4.32
C ASP A 336 6.47 -20.53 4.38
N ILE A 337 6.79 -19.32 3.93
CA ILE A 337 5.94 -18.14 4.01
C ILE A 337 5.72 -17.61 2.59
N LEU A 338 4.47 -17.34 2.22
CA LEU A 338 4.11 -16.73 0.94
C LEU A 338 3.33 -15.44 1.14
N ASP A 339 3.73 -14.41 0.41
CA ASP A 339 2.88 -13.27 0.08
C ASP A 339 2.32 -13.43 -1.35
N PRO A 340 1.01 -13.72 -1.52
CA PRO A 340 0.42 -14.05 -2.82
C PRO A 340 0.16 -12.83 -3.71
N CYS A 341 0.34 -11.62 -3.19
CA CYS A 341 0.07 -10.36 -3.88
C CYS A 341 0.93 -9.25 -3.26
N THR A 342 2.23 -9.34 -3.50
CA THR A 342 3.21 -8.64 -2.67
C THR A 342 3.28 -7.14 -2.88
N GLY A 343 2.72 -6.63 -3.98
CA GLY A 343 2.76 -5.22 -4.31
C GLY A 343 4.21 -4.75 -4.37
N THR A 344 4.57 -3.84 -3.47
CA THR A 344 5.92 -3.28 -3.35
C THR A 344 6.84 -4.04 -2.38
N GLY A 345 6.43 -5.22 -1.91
CA GLY A 345 7.24 -6.11 -1.10
C GLY A 345 7.19 -5.84 0.41
N THR A 346 6.30 -4.97 0.91
CA THR A 346 6.31 -4.52 2.32
C THR A 346 6.24 -5.67 3.32
N PHE A 347 5.40 -6.69 3.08
CA PHE A 347 5.32 -7.85 3.98
C PHE A 347 6.62 -8.63 4.06
N ILE A 348 7.31 -8.79 2.94
CA ILE A 348 8.60 -9.50 2.89
C ILE A 348 9.70 -8.66 3.53
N VAL A 349 9.74 -7.35 3.26
CA VAL A 349 10.69 -6.41 3.89
C VAL A 349 10.57 -6.45 5.41
N GLU A 350 9.37 -6.26 5.96
CA GLU A 350 9.16 -6.29 7.42
C GLU A 350 9.39 -7.68 8.02
N LEU A 351 9.23 -8.76 7.23
CA LEU A 351 9.59 -10.12 7.66
C LEU A 351 11.11 -10.28 7.77
N LEU A 352 11.89 -9.75 6.82
CA LEU A 352 13.35 -9.74 6.94
C LEU A 352 13.81 -8.93 8.15
N GLU A 353 13.19 -7.77 8.39
CA GLU A 353 13.43 -6.95 9.59
C GLU A 353 13.11 -7.71 10.89
N PHE A 354 11.98 -8.43 10.92
CA PHE A 354 11.62 -9.30 12.04
C PHE A 354 12.67 -10.39 12.30
N LEU A 355 13.27 -10.94 11.23
CA LEU A 355 14.31 -11.98 11.31
C LEU A 355 15.72 -11.43 11.54
N ARG A 356 15.93 -10.10 11.56
CA ARG A 356 17.25 -9.44 11.66
C ARG A 356 18.10 -9.95 12.83
N GLY A 357 17.47 -10.37 13.93
CA GLY A 357 18.13 -10.90 15.13
C GLY A 357 18.79 -12.27 14.96
N ASP A 358 18.40 -13.05 13.95
CA ASP A 358 18.96 -14.37 13.63
C ASP A 358 19.35 -14.44 12.15
N ARG A 359 20.58 -14.02 11.85
CA ARG A 359 21.10 -13.94 10.48
C ARG A 359 21.17 -15.31 9.79
N ALA A 360 21.35 -16.40 10.54
CA ALA A 360 21.42 -17.75 9.97
C ALA A 360 20.02 -18.20 9.53
N ALA A 361 19.01 -18.02 10.39
CA ALA A 361 17.62 -18.27 10.03
C ALA A 361 17.18 -17.39 8.86
N LEU A 362 17.51 -16.09 8.89
CA LEU A 362 17.19 -15.14 7.82
C LEU A 362 17.80 -15.59 6.48
N ALA A 363 19.08 -15.94 6.44
CA ALA A 363 19.74 -16.38 5.22
C ALA A 363 19.12 -17.66 4.63
N ARG A 364 18.78 -18.64 5.48
CA ARG A 364 18.08 -19.86 5.04
C ARG A 364 16.68 -19.54 4.52
N LYS A 365 15.92 -18.74 5.27
CA LYS A 365 14.55 -18.33 4.92
C LYS A 365 14.52 -17.61 3.58
N TYR A 366 15.39 -16.62 3.41
CA TYR A 366 15.55 -15.85 2.18
C TYR A 366 15.90 -16.71 0.96
N ALA A 367 16.77 -17.71 1.13
CA ALA A 367 17.25 -18.53 0.04
C ALA A 367 16.22 -19.53 -0.53
N GLY A 368 15.12 -19.81 0.17
CA GLY A 368 14.14 -20.78 -0.35
C GLY A 368 12.91 -21.11 0.49
N GLU A 369 12.65 -20.42 1.61
CA GLU A 369 11.45 -20.61 2.43
C GLU A 369 10.58 -19.33 2.49
N ILE A 370 10.96 -18.25 1.81
CA ILE A 370 10.17 -17.02 1.65
C ILE A 370 9.83 -16.85 0.18
N HIS A 371 8.55 -16.65 -0.11
CA HIS A 371 7.99 -16.60 -1.46
C HIS A 371 7.13 -15.35 -1.63
N ALA A 372 7.14 -14.75 -2.82
CA ALA A 372 6.34 -13.56 -3.12
C ALA A 372 5.83 -13.58 -4.56
N ASN A 373 4.55 -13.31 -4.76
CA ASN A 373 3.94 -13.26 -6.09
C ASN A 373 3.45 -11.87 -6.42
N GLU A 374 3.63 -11.45 -7.66
CA GLU A 374 3.08 -10.20 -8.18
C GLU A 374 2.72 -10.33 -9.66
N ILE A 375 1.64 -9.67 -10.07
CA ILE A 375 1.11 -9.71 -11.43
C ILE A 375 1.46 -8.45 -12.23
N ALA A 376 1.72 -7.34 -11.55
CA ALA A 376 2.08 -6.07 -12.16
C ALA A 376 3.60 -5.90 -12.21
N ILE A 377 4.14 -5.59 -13.39
CA ILE A 377 5.58 -5.52 -13.63
C ILE A 377 6.31 -4.52 -12.72
N LEU A 378 5.72 -3.35 -12.52
CA LEU A 378 6.37 -2.28 -11.77
C LEU A 378 6.37 -2.54 -10.25
N PRO A 379 5.25 -2.94 -9.62
CA PRO A 379 5.27 -3.47 -8.26
C PRO A 379 6.26 -4.63 -8.10
N TYR A 380 6.34 -5.56 -9.06
CA TYR A 380 7.30 -6.67 -9.03
C TYR A 380 8.76 -6.19 -8.97
N TYR A 381 9.14 -5.18 -9.77
CA TYR A 381 10.48 -4.60 -9.71
C TYR A 381 10.77 -3.90 -8.38
N ILE A 382 9.80 -3.14 -7.87
CA ILE A 382 9.94 -2.44 -6.59
C ILE A 382 10.10 -3.45 -5.45
N ALA A 383 9.30 -4.52 -5.45
CA ALA A 383 9.40 -5.58 -4.46
C ALA A 383 10.79 -6.22 -4.48
N GLY A 384 11.29 -6.62 -5.65
CA GLY A 384 12.63 -7.19 -5.80
C GLY A 384 13.72 -6.27 -5.23
N LEU A 385 13.75 -5.00 -5.68
CA LEU A 385 14.71 -4.00 -5.20
C LEU A 385 14.64 -3.79 -3.68
N ASN A 386 13.43 -3.65 -3.13
CA ASN A 386 13.24 -3.41 -1.71
C ASN A 386 13.68 -4.62 -0.87
N ILE A 387 13.34 -5.83 -1.30
CA ILE A 387 13.66 -7.08 -0.60
C ILE A 387 15.17 -7.34 -0.63
N GLU A 388 15.80 -7.24 -1.81
CA GLU A 388 17.24 -7.45 -1.99
C GLU A 388 18.08 -6.41 -1.23
N GLN A 389 17.69 -5.14 -1.28
CA GLN A 389 18.38 -4.09 -0.54
C GLN A 389 18.25 -4.29 0.97
N THR A 390 17.06 -4.64 1.47
CA THR A 390 16.83 -4.91 2.90
C THR A 390 17.68 -6.08 3.37
N TYR A 391 17.76 -7.16 2.58
CA TYR A 391 18.63 -8.28 2.87
C TYR A 391 20.11 -7.85 2.94
N ALA A 392 20.59 -7.12 1.93
CA ALA A 392 21.95 -6.63 1.86
C ALA A 392 22.32 -5.73 3.05
N ASP A 393 21.41 -4.86 3.49
CA ASP A 393 21.60 -3.99 4.66
C ASP A 393 21.67 -4.78 5.98
N ILE A 394 20.92 -5.87 6.11
CA ILE A 394 20.91 -6.70 7.32
C ILE A 394 22.13 -7.61 7.40
N VAL A 395 22.45 -8.27 6.28
CA VAL A 395 23.46 -9.35 6.19
C VAL A 395 24.85 -8.81 5.84
N GLY A 396 24.92 -7.69 5.11
CA GLY A 396 26.16 -7.07 4.64
C GLY A 396 26.65 -7.59 3.28
N ASP A 397 25.84 -8.40 2.58
CA ASP A 397 26.15 -8.97 1.27
C ASP A 397 24.89 -8.97 0.40
N TRP A 398 25.03 -8.59 -0.88
CA TRP A 398 23.92 -8.56 -1.81
C TRP A 398 23.65 -9.95 -2.37
N ARG A 399 22.38 -10.33 -2.45
CA ARG A 399 21.91 -11.54 -3.12
C ARG A 399 20.61 -11.23 -3.83
N GLU A 400 20.40 -11.88 -4.97
CA GLU A 400 19.11 -11.85 -5.67
C GLU A 400 18.05 -12.60 -4.86
N PHE A 401 16.82 -12.08 -4.87
CA PHE A 401 15.68 -12.75 -4.25
C PHE A 401 15.02 -13.75 -5.20
N SER A 402 15.41 -15.02 -5.09
CA SER A 402 14.88 -16.12 -5.93
C SER A 402 13.42 -16.48 -5.63
N GLY A 403 12.89 -16.06 -4.46
CA GLY A 403 11.50 -16.33 -4.04
C GLY A 403 10.43 -15.49 -4.76
N ALA A 404 10.83 -14.51 -5.58
CA ALA A 404 9.89 -13.66 -6.33
C ALA A 404 9.43 -14.34 -7.63
N CYS A 405 8.10 -14.42 -7.80
CA CYS A 405 7.43 -14.93 -8.99
C CYS A 405 6.56 -13.84 -9.64
N PHE A 406 6.73 -13.65 -10.94
CA PHE A 406 5.82 -12.84 -11.74
C PHE A 406 4.68 -13.71 -12.24
N VAL A 407 3.51 -13.67 -11.60
CA VAL A 407 2.41 -14.63 -11.80
C VAL A 407 1.07 -14.05 -11.40
N ASP A 408 -0.02 -14.45 -12.06
CA ASP A 408 -1.35 -14.28 -11.47
C ASP A 408 -1.63 -15.41 -10.48
N THR A 409 -1.57 -15.10 -9.18
CA THR A 409 -1.84 -16.08 -8.13
C THR A 409 -3.23 -16.72 -8.25
N LEU A 410 -4.26 -15.97 -8.67
CA LEU A 410 -5.62 -16.50 -8.76
C LEU A 410 -5.82 -17.45 -9.96
N GLU A 411 -4.92 -17.43 -10.94
CA GLU A 411 -4.84 -18.40 -12.04
C GLU A 411 -3.85 -19.55 -11.71
N ASN A 412 -2.92 -19.33 -10.77
CA ASN A 412 -1.95 -20.34 -10.33
C ASN A 412 -2.54 -21.31 -9.29
N TRP A 413 -3.28 -22.31 -9.77
CA TRP A 413 -3.76 -23.45 -8.97
C TRP A 413 -2.88 -24.71 -9.12
N GLY A 414 -1.66 -24.55 -9.64
CA GLY A 414 -0.73 -25.64 -9.95
C GLY A 414 -0.22 -26.44 -8.74
N PHE A 415 -0.55 -26.04 -7.51
CA PHE A 415 -0.17 -26.75 -6.28
C PHE A 415 -0.98 -28.04 -6.03
N GLU A 416 -2.16 -28.21 -6.63
CA GLU A 416 -2.91 -29.48 -6.61
C GLU A 416 -2.42 -30.46 -7.70
N LYS A 417 -1.68 -29.94 -8.67
CA LYS A 417 -1.25 -30.63 -9.88
C LYS A 417 0.16 -31.21 -9.72
N THR A 418 0.36 -32.16 -8.80
CA THR A 418 1.45 -33.14 -8.95
C THR A 418 1.12 -34.06 -10.12
N TYR A 419 1.31 -33.58 -11.35
CA TYR A 419 1.13 -34.40 -12.54
C TYR A 419 2.43 -35.13 -12.86
N SER A 420 2.39 -36.45 -12.67
CA SER A 420 2.93 -37.37 -13.64
C SER A 420 2.58 -36.89 -15.06
N GLY A 421 3.59 -36.56 -15.87
CA GLY A 421 3.40 -36.47 -17.34
C GLY A 421 3.80 -35.19 -18.07
N ALA A 422 4.59 -34.27 -17.51
CA ALA A 422 5.25 -33.26 -18.34
C ALA A 422 6.61 -33.81 -18.81
N GLN A 423 6.63 -34.41 -20.01
CA GLN A 423 7.88 -34.66 -20.73
C GLN A 423 8.65 -33.35 -20.84
N GLY A 424 9.92 -33.38 -20.41
CA GLY A 424 10.81 -32.25 -20.48
C GLY A 424 11.04 -31.82 -21.93
N ASP A 425 10.88 -30.53 -22.18
CA ASP A 425 11.53 -29.89 -23.30
C ASP A 425 12.87 -29.35 -22.80
N LEU A 426 13.91 -30.15 -23.04
CA LEU A 426 15.28 -29.95 -22.57
C LEU A 426 16.04 -29.10 -23.60
N LEU A 427 15.56 -27.89 -23.91
CA LEU A 427 16.25 -26.91 -24.76
C LEU A 427 15.96 -25.49 -24.26
N GLY A 428 16.76 -25.07 -23.27
CA GLY A 428 16.65 -23.76 -22.65
C GLY A 428 16.99 -22.61 -23.59
N SER A 429 16.08 -21.65 -23.69
CA SER A 429 16.42 -20.24 -23.91
C SER A 429 16.31 -19.50 -22.57
N ILE A 430 16.88 -18.30 -22.50
CA ILE A 430 17.06 -17.44 -21.30
C ILE A 430 15.72 -16.95 -20.67
N THR A 431 14.61 -17.62 -20.93
CA THR A 431 13.24 -17.24 -20.52
C THR A 431 12.48 -18.31 -19.71
N ASP A 432 13.16 -19.38 -19.27
CA ASP A 432 12.58 -20.43 -18.40
C ASP A 432 12.60 -20.12 -16.89
N GLU A 433 13.28 -19.06 -16.46
CA GLU A 433 13.57 -18.86 -15.03
C GLU A 433 12.33 -18.54 -14.20
N ASN A 434 11.45 -17.63 -14.66
CA ASN A 434 10.21 -17.33 -13.95
C ASN A 434 9.33 -18.58 -13.79
N GLN A 435 9.26 -19.40 -14.84
CA GLN A 435 8.49 -20.64 -14.83
C GLN A 435 9.11 -21.66 -13.89
N GLN A 436 10.44 -21.71 -13.81
CA GLN A 436 11.14 -22.53 -12.84
C GLN A 436 10.83 -22.10 -11.40
N ARG A 437 10.89 -20.80 -11.10
CA ARG A 437 10.52 -20.24 -9.78
C ARG A 437 9.07 -20.59 -9.42
N ILE A 438 8.12 -20.44 -10.35
CA ILE A 438 6.70 -20.82 -10.14
C ILE A 438 6.56 -22.32 -9.87
N ARG A 439 7.25 -23.19 -10.63
CA ARG A 439 7.23 -24.64 -10.43
C ARG A 439 7.79 -25.04 -9.06
N GLU A 440 8.92 -24.43 -8.68
CA GLU A 440 9.56 -24.66 -7.39
C GLU A 440 8.65 -24.22 -6.24
N GLN A 441 8.06 -23.02 -6.32
CA GLN A 441 7.09 -22.54 -5.33
C GLN A 441 5.86 -23.46 -5.22
N ASN A 442 5.32 -23.92 -6.35
CA ASN A 442 4.14 -24.80 -6.38
C ASN A 442 4.44 -26.18 -5.76
N ALA A 443 5.67 -26.67 -5.86
CA ALA A 443 6.10 -27.93 -5.25
C ALA A 443 6.33 -27.84 -3.73
N ARG A 444 6.42 -26.63 -3.16
CA ARG A 444 6.66 -26.41 -1.73
C ARG A 444 5.37 -26.53 -0.92
N ARG A 445 5.47 -27.09 0.29
CA ARG A 445 4.43 -26.95 1.32
C ARG A 445 4.57 -25.56 1.94
N ILE A 446 3.54 -24.72 1.80
CA ILE A 446 3.55 -23.34 2.31
C ILE A 446 2.45 -23.20 3.38
N PRO A 447 2.79 -23.43 4.67
CA PRO A 447 1.81 -23.37 5.74
C PRO A 447 1.45 -21.95 6.16
N ILE A 448 2.25 -20.92 5.84
CA ILE A 448 2.00 -19.53 6.26
C ILE A 448 1.74 -18.67 5.03
N ILE A 449 0.56 -18.04 4.96
CA ILE A 449 0.23 -17.07 3.91
C ILE A 449 -0.12 -15.73 4.55
N ILE A 450 0.61 -14.69 4.19
CA ILE A 450 0.42 -13.32 4.71
C ILE A 450 0.24 -12.34 3.55
N GLY A 451 -0.31 -11.15 3.80
CA GLY A 451 -0.43 -10.15 2.74
C GLY A 451 -1.61 -9.19 2.88
N ASN A 452 -1.74 -8.35 1.85
CA ASN A 452 -2.83 -7.39 1.68
C ASN A 452 -3.49 -7.59 0.30
N PRO A 453 -4.43 -8.55 0.17
CA PRO A 453 -5.13 -8.78 -1.08
C PRO A 453 -5.89 -7.54 -1.59
N PRO A 454 -6.02 -7.34 -2.92
CA PRO A 454 -6.70 -6.17 -3.48
C PRO A 454 -8.19 -6.12 -3.11
N TYR A 455 -8.73 -4.89 -2.97
CA TYR A 455 -10.15 -4.64 -2.70
C TYR A 455 -10.80 -4.02 -3.94
N ASN A 456 -11.68 -4.75 -4.63
CA ASN A 456 -12.52 -4.09 -5.62
C ASN A 456 -13.75 -4.96 -5.92
N ALA A 457 -14.91 -4.66 -5.33
CA ALA A 457 -16.08 -5.51 -5.51
C ALA A 457 -16.71 -5.41 -6.92
N ASN A 458 -16.74 -4.21 -7.52
CA ASN A 458 -17.34 -3.93 -8.83
C ASN A 458 -16.84 -2.57 -9.37
N GLN A 459 -16.87 -2.38 -10.70
CA GLN A 459 -16.81 -1.05 -11.32
C GLN A 459 -17.95 -0.15 -10.80
N GLN A 460 -17.68 1.15 -10.62
CA GLN A 460 -18.70 2.10 -10.16
C GLN A 460 -19.68 2.45 -11.28
N ASN A 461 -19.20 2.48 -12.53
CA ASN A 461 -20.00 2.73 -13.71
C ASN A 461 -19.81 1.61 -14.75
N GLU A 462 -20.86 1.22 -15.47
CA GLU A 462 -20.71 0.28 -16.60
C GLU A 462 -19.90 0.89 -17.76
N ASN A 463 -19.88 2.21 -17.89
CA ASN A 463 -19.07 2.94 -18.87
C ASN A 463 -17.57 2.94 -18.56
N ASP A 464 -17.18 2.53 -17.34
CA ASP A 464 -15.77 2.45 -16.94
C ASP A 464 -15.02 1.33 -17.66
N ASN A 465 -15.75 0.38 -18.28
CA ASN A 465 -15.24 -0.83 -18.94
C ASN A 465 -14.17 -1.56 -18.11
N ASN A 466 -14.35 -1.58 -16.80
CA ASN A 466 -13.37 -2.04 -15.80
C ASN A 466 -13.96 -3.15 -14.93
N LYS A 467 -14.61 -4.13 -15.56
CA LYS A 467 -15.14 -5.30 -14.84
C LYS A 467 -13.97 -6.11 -14.29
N ASN A 468 -14.06 -6.49 -13.02
CA ASN A 468 -13.13 -7.43 -12.43
C ASN A 468 -12.96 -8.65 -13.34
N THR A 469 -11.72 -9.01 -13.60
CA THR A 469 -11.40 -10.20 -14.37
C THR A 469 -11.98 -11.43 -13.68
N VAL A 470 -12.51 -12.37 -14.48
CA VAL A 470 -13.02 -13.65 -13.98
C VAL A 470 -11.83 -14.52 -13.59
N ALA A 471 -11.75 -14.92 -12.32
CA ALA A 471 -10.79 -15.91 -11.84
C ALA A 471 -11.51 -17.25 -11.78
N GLN A 472 -11.44 -18.02 -12.87
CA GLN A 472 -12.38 -19.13 -13.12
C GLN A 472 -12.38 -20.17 -11.99
N GLU A 473 -11.19 -20.63 -11.57
CA GLU A 473 -11.06 -21.65 -10.55
C GLU A 473 -11.42 -21.13 -9.15
N ALA A 474 -10.96 -19.92 -8.79
CA ALA A 474 -11.32 -19.28 -7.54
C ALA A 474 -12.85 -19.06 -7.42
N ASP A 475 -13.49 -18.62 -8.49
CA ASP A 475 -14.95 -18.42 -8.54
C ASP A 475 -15.69 -19.77 -8.46
N ALA A 476 -15.17 -20.82 -9.09
CA ALA A 476 -15.73 -22.17 -8.97
C ALA A 476 -15.64 -22.70 -7.52
N ARG A 477 -14.49 -22.50 -6.85
CA ARG A 477 -14.29 -22.85 -5.43
C ARG A 477 -15.20 -22.04 -4.51
N ILE A 478 -15.34 -20.74 -4.72
CA ILE A 478 -16.29 -19.88 -3.99
C ILE A 478 -17.73 -20.37 -4.17
N LYS A 479 -18.11 -20.76 -5.39
CA LYS A 479 -19.44 -21.30 -5.68
C LYS A 479 -19.69 -22.63 -4.97
N ALA A 480 -18.70 -23.52 -4.97
CA ALA A 480 -18.78 -24.83 -4.33
C ALA A 480 -18.80 -24.76 -2.79
N THR A 481 -18.25 -23.69 -2.21
CA THR A 481 -18.11 -23.49 -0.76
C THR A 481 -19.05 -22.41 -0.23
N TYR A 482 -18.64 -21.13 -0.31
CA TYR A 482 -19.31 -20.00 0.32
C TYR A 482 -20.73 -19.79 -0.20
N LEU A 483 -20.94 -19.79 -1.52
CA LEU A 483 -22.28 -19.56 -2.08
C LEU A 483 -23.22 -20.75 -1.82
N LYS A 484 -22.69 -21.98 -1.82
CA LYS A 484 -23.47 -23.19 -1.50
C LYS A 484 -23.97 -23.19 -0.06
N ALA A 485 -23.20 -22.62 0.87
CA ALA A 485 -23.56 -22.52 2.29
C ALA A 485 -24.40 -21.28 2.64
N SER A 486 -24.61 -20.36 1.70
CA SER A 486 -25.34 -19.11 1.92
C SER A 486 -26.85 -19.31 1.79
N ASN A 487 -27.60 -18.67 2.68
CA ASN A 487 -29.06 -18.60 2.63
C ASN A 487 -29.55 -17.32 1.90
N ALA A 488 -28.65 -16.42 1.50
CA ALA A 488 -29.00 -15.15 0.88
C ALA A 488 -29.37 -15.29 -0.61
N GLN A 489 -30.41 -14.57 -1.05
CA GLN A 489 -30.81 -14.55 -2.46
C GLN A 489 -29.94 -13.57 -3.26
N LYS A 490 -29.45 -14.00 -4.43
CA LYS A 490 -28.61 -13.22 -5.38
C LYS A 490 -27.26 -12.76 -4.81
N THR A 491 -26.61 -13.57 -3.98
CA THR A 491 -25.27 -13.28 -3.47
C THR A 491 -24.20 -13.37 -4.57
N LYS A 492 -23.34 -12.35 -4.68
CA LYS A 492 -22.08 -12.38 -5.43
C LYS A 492 -20.93 -12.14 -4.45
N LEU A 493 -20.01 -13.10 -4.32
CA LEU A 493 -18.85 -13.06 -3.41
C LEU A 493 -17.52 -13.06 -4.17
N TYR A 494 -17.49 -12.45 -5.36
CA TYR A 494 -16.34 -12.49 -6.26
C TYR A 494 -15.44 -11.24 -6.15
N ASP A 495 -15.46 -10.58 -5.00
CA ASP A 495 -14.49 -9.52 -4.68
C ASP A 495 -13.08 -10.14 -4.60
N PRO A 496 -12.04 -9.54 -5.21
CA PRO A 496 -10.69 -10.11 -5.22
C PRO A 496 -10.19 -10.58 -3.86
N TYR A 497 -10.39 -9.84 -2.76
CA TYR A 497 -9.92 -10.29 -1.45
C TYR A 497 -10.57 -11.62 -0.99
N VAL A 498 -11.81 -11.89 -1.40
CA VAL A 498 -12.51 -13.16 -1.11
C VAL A 498 -11.94 -14.30 -1.94
N ARG A 499 -11.57 -14.02 -3.20
CA ARG A 499 -10.86 -14.98 -4.08
C ARG A 499 -9.49 -15.34 -3.50
N PHE A 500 -8.73 -14.35 -3.02
CA PHE A 500 -7.45 -14.59 -2.35
C PHE A 500 -7.63 -15.36 -1.03
N LEU A 501 -8.64 -15.04 -0.21
CA LEU A 501 -8.95 -15.83 0.99
C LEU A 501 -9.28 -17.29 0.65
N ARG A 502 -10.09 -17.53 -0.39
CA ARG A 502 -10.43 -18.89 -0.83
C ARG A 502 -9.19 -19.63 -1.37
N TRP A 503 -8.41 -18.97 -2.22
CA TRP A 503 -7.16 -19.49 -2.76
C TRP A 503 -6.17 -19.85 -1.64
N ALA A 504 -5.94 -18.93 -0.71
CA ALA A 504 -5.04 -19.14 0.43
C ALA A 504 -5.53 -20.29 1.32
N SER A 505 -6.85 -20.38 1.56
CA SER A 505 -7.47 -21.46 2.34
C SER A 505 -7.29 -22.84 1.70
N ASP A 506 -7.19 -22.91 0.37
CA ASP A 506 -6.89 -24.16 -0.33
C ASP A 506 -5.36 -24.41 -0.39
N ARG A 507 -4.54 -23.35 -0.60
CA ARG A 507 -3.08 -23.42 -0.72
C ARG A 507 -2.35 -23.86 0.55
N ILE A 508 -2.83 -23.48 1.74
CA ILE A 508 -2.19 -23.85 3.02
C ILE A 508 -2.27 -25.35 3.34
N GLY A 509 -3.12 -26.11 2.65
CA GLY A 509 -3.33 -27.53 2.92
C GLY A 509 -3.98 -27.79 4.28
N GLU A 510 -3.72 -28.94 4.90
CA GLU A 510 -4.43 -29.38 6.12
C GLU A 510 -3.97 -28.71 7.43
N GLU A 511 -2.75 -28.16 7.48
CA GLU A 511 -2.17 -27.53 8.67
C GLU A 511 -1.38 -26.30 8.23
N GLY A 512 -1.80 -25.12 8.71
CA GLY A 512 -1.25 -23.82 8.33
C GLY A 512 -2.10 -22.66 8.82
N MET A 513 -1.74 -21.43 8.45
CA MET A 513 -2.52 -20.24 8.79
C MET A 513 -2.42 -19.13 7.74
N ILE A 514 -3.43 -18.27 7.75
CA ILE A 514 -3.52 -17.09 6.90
C ILE A 514 -3.54 -15.86 7.80
N GLY A 515 -2.75 -14.83 7.48
CA GLY A 515 -2.74 -13.54 8.16
C GLY A 515 -2.91 -12.41 7.15
N PHE A 516 -4.13 -11.89 6.98
CA PHE A 516 -4.40 -10.85 6.00
C PHE A 516 -4.99 -9.58 6.62
N VAL A 517 -4.72 -8.44 5.96
CA VAL A 517 -5.53 -7.23 6.10
C VAL A 517 -6.46 -7.11 4.91
N THR A 518 -7.77 -7.02 5.16
CA THR A 518 -8.81 -7.07 4.13
C THR A 518 -9.99 -6.14 4.43
N ASN A 519 -10.91 -6.03 3.46
CA ASN A 519 -12.21 -5.39 3.66
C ASN A 519 -13.02 -6.11 4.77
N ARG A 520 -13.58 -5.34 5.72
CA ARG A 520 -14.34 -5.87 6.86
C ARG A 520 -15.73 -6.45 6.54
N SER A 521 -16.18 -6.37 5.29
CA SER A 521 -17.55 -6.71 4.90
C SER A 521 -17.97 -8.14 5.28
N TYR A 522 -17.06 -9.11 5.29
CA TYR A 522 -17.38 -10.49 5.63
C TYR A 522 -17.82 -10.71 7.09
N LEU A 523 -17.51 -9.77 8.00
CA LEU A 523 -17.84 -9.87 9.42
C LEU A 523 -19.34 -9.79 9.69
N ASP A 524 -20.09 -9.05 8.86
CA ASP A 524 -21.47 -8.65 9.19
C ASP A 524 -22.39 -8.53 7.97
N ALA A 525 -21.87 -8.42 6.74
CA ALA A 525 -22.73 -8.30 5.57
C ALA A 525 -23.58 -9.57 5.36
N ARG A 526 -24.85 -9.37 4.98
CA ARG A 526 -25.83 -10.46 4.78
C ARG A 526 -25.40 -11.50 3.74
N GLY A 527 -24.69 -11.07 2.69
CA GLY A 527 -24.20 -11.97 1.64
C GLY A 527 -23.06 -12.89 2.07
N PHE A 528 -22.44 -12.64 3.22
CA PHE A 528 -21.27 -13.38 3.71
C PHE A 528 -21.62 -14.45 4.75
N ASP A 529 -22.90 -14.75 4.97
CA ASP A 529 -23.33 -15.80 5.90
C ASP A 529 -22.74 -17.17 5.55
N GLY A 530 -22.72 -17.51 4.26
CA GLY A 530 -22.10 -18.74 3.77
C GLY A 530 -20.57 -18.76 3.94
N PHE A 531 -19.91 -17.62 3.73
CA PHE A 531 -18.48 -17.46 4.02
C PHE A 531 -18.19 -17.74 5.50
N ARG A 532 -18.89 -17.05 6.41
CA ARG A 532 -18.71 -17.18 7.87
C ARG A 532 -18.93 -18.61 8.35
N LYS A 533 -19.95 -19.30 7.82
CA LYS A 533 -20.20 -20.72 8.12
C LYS A 533 -19.08 -21.64 7.64
N VAL A 534 -18.54 -21.40 6.45
CA VAL A 534 -17.49 -22.24 5.88
C VAL A 534 -16.18 -22.05 6.60
N VAL A 535 -15.74 -20.80 6.83
CA VAL A 535 -14.45 -20.57 7.53
C VAL A 535 -14.50 -21.06 8.98
N ALA A 536 -15.64 -20.95 9.67
CA ALA A 536 -15.82 -21.53 11.01
C ALA A 536 -15.83 -23.08 11.03
N ARG A 537 -15.89 -23.74 9.87
CA ARG A 537 -15.73 -25.21 9.74
C ARG A 537 -14.32 -25.59 9.32
N GLU A 538 -13.67 -24.76 8.50
CA GLU A 538 -12.35 -25.05 7.92
C GLU A 538 -11.18 -24.65 8.81
N PHE A 539 -11.41 -23.76 9.78
CA PHE A 539 -10.38 -23.23 10.68
C PHE A 539 -10.74 -23.49 12.14
N GLN A 540 -9.74 -23.80 12.96
CA GLN A 540 -9.92 -24.12 14.38
C GLN A 540 -9.78 -22.89 15.27
N GLU A 541 -9.10 -21.85 14.79
CA GLU A 541 -8.98 -20.59 15.52
C GLU A 541 -9.00 -19.42 14.54
N ILE A 542 -9.87 -18.44 14.80
CA ILE A 542 -10.01 -17.22 13.98
C ILE A 542 -9.84 -16.00 14.89
N TRP A 543 -8.93 -15.11 14.52
CA TRP A 543 -8.69 -13.86 15.24
C TRP A 543 -9.01 -12.68 14.34
N ILE A 544 -9.88 -11.79 14.79
CA ILE A 544 -10.31 -10.61 14.06
C ILE A 544 -9.96 -9.37 14.88
N VAL A 545 -9.12 -8.51 14.32
CA VAL A 545 -8.92 -7.12 14.77
C VAL A 545 -9.60 -6.21 13.77
N ASP A 546 -10.80 -5.75 14.10
CA ASP A 546 -11.61 -4.88 13.27
C ASP A 546 -11.18 -3.42 13.45
N LEU A 547 -10.49 -2.88 12.44
CA LEU A 547 -10.04 -1.49 12.42
C LEU A 547 -11.17 -0.53 12.05
N GLN A 548 -12.35 -1.06 11.71
CA GLN A 548 -13.53 -0.33 11.31
C GLN A 548 -13.31 0.63 10.13
N SER A 549 -13.73 1.90 10.25
CA SER A 549 -13.57 2.95 9.25
C SER A 549 -14.27 2.71 7.91
N ASP A 550 -15.50 2.18 7.96
CA ASP A 550 -16.38 2.11 6.80
C ASP A 550 -17.23 3.40 6.71
N VAL A 551 -16.81 4.32 5.84
CA VAL A 551 -17.46 5.63 5.66
C VAL A 551 -18.89 5.49 5.14
N ARG A 552 -19.18 4.42 4.37
CA ARG A 552 -20.53 4.19 3.83
C ARG A 552 -21.50 3.75 4.92
N ARG A 553 -21.00 3.02 5.93
CA ARG A 553 -21.79 2.63 7.11
C ARG A 553 -21.88 3.76 8.13
N ASN A 554 -20.83 4.55 8.29
CA ASN A 554 -20.77 5.68 9.23
C ASN A 554 -20.34 6.96 8.49
N PRO A 555 -21.28 7.75 7.95
CA PRO A 555 -20.95 8.96 7.20
C PRO A 555 -20.40 10.11 8.08
N LYS A 556 -20.26 9.92 9.40
CA LYS A 556 -19.68 10.92 10.31
C LYS A 556 -18.16 10.90 10.36
N ILE A 557 -17.54 9.84 9.82
CA ILE A 557 -16.08 9.71 9.72
C ILE A 557 -15.61 10.00 8.29
N SER A 558 -14.33 10.34 8.15
CA SER A 558 -13.66 10.51 6.86
C SER A 558 -12.62 9.41 6.63
N GLY A 559 -12.59 8.85 5.42
CA GLY A 559 -11.61 7.85 5.00
C GLY A 559 -10.18 8.36 5.11
N THR A 560 -9.90 9.58 4.65
CA THR A 560 -8.56 10.19 4.70
C THR A 560 -8.06 10.47 6.12
N LYS A 561 -8.96 10.58 7.10
CA LYS A 561 -8.62 10.88 8.51
C LYS A 561 -8.57 9.65 9.41
N HIS A 562 -9.52 8.72 9.25
CA HIS A 562 -9.73 7.62 10.21
C HIS A 562 -9.31 6.25 9.68
N ASN A 563 -9.34 6.05 8.36
CA ASN A 563 -8.99 4.76 7.77
C ASN A 563 -7.46 4.63 7.64
N VAL A 564 -6.91 3.47 8.04
CA VAL A 564 -5.45 3.24 8.03
C VAL A 564 -4.82 3.30 6.64
N PHE A 565 -5.61 3.15 5.58
CA PHE A 565 -5.17 3.30 4.18
C PHE A 565 -5.67 4.58 3.50
N GLY A 566 -6.41 5.44 4.20
CA GLY A 566 -6.99 6.64 3.61
C GLY A 566 -8.20 6.39 2.69
N ILE A 567 -8.78 5.19 2.71
CA ILE A 567 -9.90 4.79 1.83
C ILE A 567 -11.27 4.84 2.54
N GLN A 568 -12.36 4.73 1.77
CA GLN A 568 -13.73 4.74 2.31
C GLN A 568 -14.20 3.39 2.85
N THR A 569 -13.66 2.29 2.33
CA THR A 569 -14.04 0.92 2.70
C THR A 569 -13.45 0.56 4.06
N GLY A 570 -14.25 -0.04 4.94
CA GLY A 570 -13.76 -0.48 6.25
C GLY A 570 -12.80 -1.66 6.18
N VAL A 571 -11.90 -1.74 7.16
CA VAL A 571 -10.72 -2.62 7.13
C VAL A 571 -10.67 -3.49 8.38
N THR A 572 -10.22 -4.73 8.23
CA THR A 572 -9.93 -5.63 9.36
C THR A 572 -8.68 -6.45 9.10
N ILE A 573 -7.98 -6.80 10.18
CA ILE A 573 -6.90 -7.80 10.19
C ILE A 573 -7.50 -9.12 10.65
N GLY A 574 -7.36 -10.17 9.85
CA GLY A 574 -7.85 -11.51 10.14
C GLY A 574 -6.73 -12.54 10.16
N PHE A 575 -6.69 -13.36 11.21
CA PHE A 575 -5.88 -14.57 11.26
C PHE A 575 -6.78 -15.79 11.25
N PHE A 576 -6.51 -16.74 10.36
CA PHE A 576 -7.27 -17.99 10.22
C PHE A 576 -6.32 -19.16 10.39
N VAL A 577 -6.44 -19.91 11.48
CA VAL A 577 -5.53 -20.99 11.86
C VAL A 577 -6.20 -22.33 11.62
N ARG A 578 -5.57 -23.17 10.79
CA ARG A 578 -5.97 -24.54 10.55
C ARG A 578 -5.00 -25.47 11.28
N ASN A 579 -5.53 -26.21 12.24
CA ASN A 579 -4.79 -27.17 13.04
C ASN A 579 -5.62 -28.45 13.18
N PRO A 580 -5.25 -29.54 12.48
CA PRO A 580 -6.03 -30.77 12.44
C PRO A 580 -6.08 -31.51 13.79
N ARG A 581 -5.29 -31.07 14.79
CA ARG A 581 -5.26 -31.65 16.14
C ARG A 581 -6.31 -31.03 17.08
N ARG A 582 -7.06 -30.03 16.61
CA ARG A 582 -8.12 -29.37 17.38
C ARG A 582 -9.47 -29.56 16.69
N GLU A 583 -10.53 -29.64 17.50
CA GLU A 583 -11.91 -29.70 17.03
C GLU A 583 -12.62 -28.37 17.27
N GLY A 584 -13.69 -28.12 16.49
CA GLY A 584 -14.46 -26.88 16.57
C GLY A 584 -13.70 -25.67 16.01
N CYS A 585 -14.25 -24.47 16.27
CA CYS A 585 -13.66 -23.20 15.89
C CYS A 585 -13.83 -22.18 17.02
N GLU A 586 -12.73 -21.66 17.54
CA GLU A 586 -12.72 -20.52 18.46
C GLU A 586 -12.59 -19.22 17.66
N ILE A 587 -13.49 -18.26 17.89
CA ILE A 587 -13.46 -16.97 17.20
C ILE A 587 -13.24 -15.85 18.23
N HIS A 588 -12.14 -15.12 18.08
CA HIS A 588 -11.76 -13.99 18.91
C HIS A 588 -11.94 -12.69 18.13
N TYR A 589 -12.76 -11.78 18.66
CA TYR A 589 -13.08 -10.51 18.02
C TYR A 589 -12.70 -9.32 18.90
N LEU A 590 -12.00 -8.35 18.31
CA LEU A 590 -11.69 -7.04 18.89
C LEU A 590 -12.03 -5.98 17.86
N ALA A 591 -12.73 -4.93 18.26
CA ALA A 591 -12.99 -3.76 17.42
C ALA A 591 -12.37 -2.50 18.01
N LEU A 592 -11.73 -1.70 17.17
CA LEU A 592 -11.29 -0.35 17.53
C LEU A 592 -12.46 0.64 17.39
N ASP A 593 -12.34 1.81 18.01
CA ASP A 593 -13.32 2.88 17.83
C ASP A 593 -13.19 3.50 16.41
N ASP A 594 -14.34 3.77 15.80
CA ASP A 594 -14.48 4.35 14.47
C ASP A 594 -13.92 5.77 14.39
N PHE A 595 -13.97 6.52 15.49
CA PHE A 595 -13.52 7.91 15.60
C PHE A 595 -12.01 8.06 15.85
N LEU A 596 -11.29 6.96 16.09
CA LEU A 596 -9.82 7.01 16.13
C LEU A 596 -9.28 7.39 14.75
N THR A 597 -8.30 8.27 14.75
CA THR A 597 -7.55 8.64 13.55
C THR A 597 -6.72 7.47 13.03
N ALA A 598 -6.36 7.52 11.75
CA ALA A 598 -5.48 6.53 11.14
C ALA A 598 -4.15 6.38 11.92
N LEU A 599 -3.60 7.49 12.41
CA LEU A 599 -2.38 7.51 13.21
C LEU A 599 -2.57 6.84 14.58
N GLU A 600 -3.68 7.09 15.27
CA GLU A 600 -3.97 6.44 16.55
C GLU A 600 -4.16 4.93 16.38
N LYS A 601 -4.81 4.49 15.30
CA LYS A 601 -4.94 3.05 14.98
C LYS A 601 -3.59 2.41 14.67
N ARG A 602 -2.72 3.08 13.90
CA ARG A 602 -1.35 2.60 13.65
C ARG A 602 -0.52 2.53 14.92
N ARG A 603 -0.58 3.56 15.78
CA ARG A 603 0.08 3.56 17.10
C ARG A 603 -0.43 2.43 17.99
N PHE A 604 -1.74 2.18 18.00
CA PHE A 604 -2.33 1.06 18.72
C PHE A 604 -1.71 -0.28 18.29
N LEU A 605 -1.61 -0.52 16.97
CA LEU A 605 -0.99 -1.73 16.42
C LEU A 605 0.52 -1.81 16.71
N ALA A 606 1.23 -0.67 16.74
CA ALA A 606 2.67 -0.63 16.99
C ALA A 606 3.06 -1.00 18.43
N VAL A 607 2.20 -0.70 19.42
CA VAL A 607 2.53 -0.89 20.85
C VAL A 607 1.85 -2.10 21.49
N ASN A 608 1.00 -2.81 20.75
CA ASN A 608 0.28 -3.98 21.25
C ASN A 608 0.58 -5.22 20.41
N SER A 609 0.56 -6.39 21.05
CA SER A 609 0.61 -7.70 20.38
C SER A 609 -0.69 -8.46 20.58
N LEU A 610 -0.97 -9.42 19.68
CA LEU A 610 -2.19 -10.24 19.71
C LEU A 610 -2.41 -10.90 21.08
N MET A 611 -1.37 -11.50 21.66
CA MET A 611 -1.48 -12.19 22.96
C MET A 611 -1.52 -11.25 24.15
N ALA A 612 -0.88 -10.08 24.08
CA ALA A 612 -1.03 -9.06 25.13
C ALA A 612 -2.47 -8.57 25.21
N LEU A 613 -3.11 -8.33 24.05
CA LEU A 613 -4.52 -7.97 23.95
C LEU A 613 -5.43 -9.08 24.46
N LYS A 614 -5.16 -10.36 24.11
CA LYS A 614 -5.90 -11.51 24.67
C LYS A 614 -5.80 -11.54 26.20
N LYS A 615 -4.58 -11.44 26.74
CA LYS A 615 -4.30 -11.53 28.18
C LYS A 615 -4.97 -10.42 28.98
N ASN A 616 -5.07 -9.23 28.40
CA ASN A 616 -5.72 -8.08 29.04
C ASN A 616 -7.24 -8.07 28.86
N GLY A 617 -7.83 -9.12 28.28
CA GLY A 617 -9.29 -9.26 28.12
C GLY A 617 -9.89 -8.37 27.03
N ALA A 618 -9.08 -7.87 26.08
CA ALA A 618 -9.57 -7.01 25.02
C ALA A 618 -10.41 -7.77 23.97
N PHE A 619 -10.15 -9.06 23.79
CA PHE A 619 -10.87 -9.90 22.83
C PHE A 619 -12.16 -10.47 23.43
N GLN A 620 -13.24 -10.38 22.67
CA GLN A 620 -14.50 -11.07 22.92
C GLN A 620 -14.52 -12.41 22.18
N GLY A 621 -14.95 -13.49 22.86
CA GLY A 621 -15.27 -14.75 22.20
C GLY A 621 -16.60 -14.65 21.44
N ILE A 622 -16.62 -15.10 20.19
CA ILE A 622 -17.82 -15.13 19.35
C ILE A 622 -18.31 -16.56 19.21
N LEU A 623 -19.60 -16.76 19.51
CA LEU A 623 -20.34 -17.96 19.15
C LEU A 623 -21.18 -17.62 17.90
N PRO A 624 -20.89 -18.21 16.73
CA PRO A 624 -21.70 -17.96 15.54
C PRO A 624 -23.16 -18.33 15.77
N SER A 625 -24.09 -17.51 15.28
CA SER A 625 -25.52 -17.86 15.27
C SER A 625 -25.81 -19.01 14.30
N GLU A 626 -27.00 -19.61 14.38
CA GLU A 626 -27.46 -20.62 13.40
C GLU A 626 -27.50 -20.05 11.96
N THR A 627 -27.79 -18.76 11.82
CA THR A 627 -27.77 -18.05 10.54
C THR A 627 -26.35 -17.76 10.05
N GLY A 628 -25.33 -17.96 10.89
CA GLY A 628 -23.92 -17.75 10.57
C GLY A 628 -23.42 -16.34 10.90
N ASP A 629 -24.13 -15.57 11.72
CA ASP A 629 -23.76 -14.20 12.09
C ASP A 629 -22.74 -14.22 13.22
N TRP A 630 -21.71 -13.36 13.12
CA TRP A 630 -20.66 -13.24 14.13
C TRP A 630 -20.92 -12.07 15.07
N ILE A 631 -21.09 -10.87 14.50
CA ILE A 631 -21.37 -9.64 15.26
C ILE A 631 -22.80 -9.17 15.01
N ASN A 632 -23.25 -8.21 15.82
CA ASN A 632 -24.60 -7.62 15.74
C ASN A 632 -25.74 -8.66 15.72
N GLN A 633 -25.55 -9.79 16.40
CA GLN A 633 -26.54 -10.85 16.44
C GLN A 633 -27.86 -10.35 17.06
N PRO A 634 -29.02 -10.68 16.47
CA PRO A 634 -30.31 -10.25 17.00
C PRO A 634 -30.51 -10.81 18.41
N LYS A 635 -30.79 -9.94 19.38
CA LYS A 635 -31.03 -10.33 20.78
C LYS A 635 -32.36 -11.04 21.00
N ASN A 636 -33.31 -10.83 20.10
CA ASN A 636 -34.66 -11.38 20.16
C ASN A 636 -34.96 -12.15 18.88
N ASP A 637 -35.64 -13.27 19.02
CA ASP A 637 -36.20 -13.99 17.89
C ASP A 637 -37.57 -13.40 17.53
N TRP A 638 -37.65 -12.85 16.31
CA TRP A 638 -38.87 -12.27 15.76
C TRP A 638 -39.52 -13.17 14.71
N SER A 639 -38.99 -14.38 14.48
CA SER A 639 -39.43 -15.31 13.46
C SER A 639 -40.87 -15.81 13.67
N HIS A 640 -41.36 -15.76 14.92
CA HIS A 640 -42.73 -16.12 15.29
C HIS A 640 -43.77 -15.07 14.87
N PHE A 641 -43.38 -13.84 14.55
CA PHE A 641 -44.32 -12.83 14.10
C PHE A 641 -44.77 -13.07 12.67
N ILE A 642 -45.99 -12.62 12.36
CA ILE A 642 -46.52 -12.67 10.99
C ILE A 642 -45.65 -11.75 10.13
N PRO A 643 -45.01 -12.27 9.05
CA PRO A 643 -44.18 -11.44 8.20
C PRO A 643 -45.01 -10.37 7.49
N ILE A 644 -44.45 -9.18 7.33
CA ILE A 644 -45.09 -8.09 6.59
C ILE A 644 -45.35 -8.51 5.14
N ALA A 645 -44.38 -9.17 4.51
CA ALA A 645 -44.50 -9.67 3.15
C ALA A 645 -43.65 -10.94 2.97
N ASP A 646 -44.09 -11.85 2.09
CA ASP A 646 -43.37 -13.09 1.80
C ASP A 646 -43.37 -13.38 0.29
N LYS A 647 -42.21 -13.83 -0.24
CA LYS A 647 -42.02 -14.08 -1.67
C LYS A 647 -42.80 -15.31 -2.16
N ASN A 648 -42.91 -16.36 -1.36
CA ASN A 648 -43.65 -17.56 -1.75
C ASN A 648 -45.16 -17.30 -1.77
N ILE A 649 -45.67 -16.47 -0.86
CA ILE A 649 -47.06 -15.99 -0.89
C ILE A 649 -47.32 -15.13 -2.14
N LYS A 650 -46.43 -14.16 -2.44
CA LYS A 650 -46.54 -13.34 -3.67
C LYS A 650 -46.55 -14.19 -4.95
N LEU A 651 -45.78 -15.28 -4.98
CA LEU A 651 -45.69 -16.21 -6.11
C LEU A 651 -46.81 -17.28 -6.12
N GLY A 652 -47.76 -17.24 -5.19
CA GLY A 652 -48.84 -18.22 -5.09
C GLY A 652 -48.39 -19.62 -4.65
N LYS A 653 -47.15 -19.77 -4.17
CA LYS A 653 -46.59 -21.04 -3.67
C LYS A 653 -47.03 -21.37 -2.25
N LYS A 654 -47.58 -20.39 -1.52
CA LYS A 654 -48.16 -20.55 -0.19
C LYS A 654 -49.45 -19.70 -0.12
N PRO A 655 -50.57 -20.24 0.40
CA PRO A 655 -51.87 -19.57 0.31
C PRO A 655 -52.03 -18.38 1.27
N ASP A 656 -51.39 -18.42 2.44
CA ASP A 656 -51.51 -17.37 3.47
C ASP A 656 -50.31 -17.36 4.44
N GLY A 657 -50.24 -16.33 5.28
CA GLY A 657 -49.23 -16.17 6.33
C GLY A 657 -48.30 -14.98 6.16
N ALA A 658 -48.75 -13.90 5.49
CA ALA A 658 -48.10 -12.58 5.50
C ALA A 658 -49.15 -11.48 5.42
N ILE A 659 -48.84 -10.28 5.92
CA ILE A 659 -49.76 -9.14 5.93
C ILE A 659 -50.08 -8.68 4.50
N PHE A 660 -49.06 -8.51 3.67
CA PHE A 660 -49.17 -8.06 2.28
C PHE A 660 -48.85 -9.18 1.28
N LYS A 661 -49.80 -9.47 0.40
CA LYS A 661 -49.64 -10.46 -0.69
C LYS A 661 -48.90 -9.91 -1.91
N ILE A 662 -48.88 -8.58 -2.07
CA ILE A 662 -48.21 -7.88 -3.17
C ILE A 662 -47.27 -6.84 -2.57
N TYR A 663 -46.04 -6.83 -3.07
CA TYR A 663 -45.02 -5.85 -2.71
C TYR A 663 -44.00 -5.74 -3.84
N SER A 664 -43.25 -4.65 -3.88
CA SER A 664 -42.12 -4.47 -4.81
C SER A 664 -40.96 -3.77 -4.09
N LEU A 665 -39.77 -3.87 -4.68
CA LEU A 665 -38.70 -2.92 -4.38
C LEU A 665 -39.00 -1.59 -5.10
N GLY A 666 -38.25 -0.54 -4.76
CA GLY A 666 -38.26 0.70 -5.53
C GLY A 666 -37.78 0.49 -6.96
N VAL A 667 -38.10 1.45 -7.84
CA VAL A 667 -37.60 1.45 -9.22
C VAL A 667 -36.08 1.61 -9.20
N SER A 668 -35.37 0.79 -9.97
CA SER A 668 -33.91 0.86 -10.13
C SER A 668 -33.61 1.11 -11.59
N THR A 669 -33.20 2.32 -11.95
CA THR A 669 -33.01 2.70 -13.35
C THR A 669 -31.61 2.42 -13.86
N ASN A 670 -30.63 2.42 -12.93
CA ASN A 670 -29.19 2.33 -13.20
C ASN A 670 -28.66 3.45 -14.12
N ARG A 671 -29.42 4.54 -14.28
CA ARG A 671 -29.09 5.72 -15.10
C ARG A 671 -29.83 6.95 -14.60
N ASP A 672 -29.92 7.12 -13.28
CA ASP A 672 -30.80 8.13 -12.65
C ASP A 672 -30.56 9.54 -13.18
N GLU A 673 -29.32 9.91 -13.51
CA GLU A 673 -28.98 11.21 -14.11
C GLU A 673 -29.73 11.52 -15.42
N TRP A 674 -30.15 10.48 -16.16
CA TRP A 674 -30.84 10.57 -17.43
C TRP A 674 -32.36 10.50 -17.29
N VAL A 675 -32.86 9.63 -16.41
CA VAL A 675 -34.29 9.31 -16.30
C VAL A 675 -34.98 9.96 -15.10
N TYR A 676 -34.22 10.59 -14.19
CA TYR A 676 -34.73 11.42 -13.12
C TYR A 676 -34.23 12.85 -13.27
N GLY A 677 -35.11 13.79 -13.00
CA GLY A 677 -34.85 15.23 -13.02
C GLY A 677 -35.97 15.95 -12.30
N PHE A 678 -35.71 17.20 -11.90
CA PHE A 678 -36.73 18.01 -11.25
C PHE A 678 -37.74 18.57 -12.26
N SER A 679 -37.34 18.69 -13.53
CA SER A 679 -38.17 19.18 -14.64
C SER A 679 -38.51 18.07 -15.62
N GLU A 680 -39.77 18.02 -16.04
CA GLU A 680 -40.25 17.11 -17.08
C GLU A 680 -39.52 17.33 -18.41
N ASP A 681 -39.38 18.59 -18.84
CA ASP A 681 -38.68 18.96 -20.08
C ASP A 681 -37.21 18.51 -20.07
N GLU A 682 -36.54 18.67 -18.92
CA GLU A 682 -35.13 18.25 -18.76
C GLU A 682 -34.99 16.74 -18.94
N VAL A 683 -35.88 15.95 -18.32
CA VAL A 683 -35.89 14.50 -18.48
C VAL A 683 -36.21 14.12 -19.93
N SER A 684 -37.21 14.75 -20.56
CA SER A 684 -37.57 14.47 -21.95
C SER A 684 -36.38 14.69 -22.90
N ILE A 685 -35.68 15.83 -22.77
CA ILE A 685 -34.50 16.16 -23.58
C ILE A 685 -33.37 15.15 -23.35
N LYS A 686 -33.07 14.81 -22.09
CA LYS A 686 -32.03 13.81 -21.77
C LYS A 686 -32.34 12.46 -22.40
N ILE A 687 -33.59 12.02 -22.36
CA ILE A 687 -33.99 10.73 -22.95
C ILE A 687 -33.92 10.77 -24.48
N GLU A 688 -34.35 11.85 -25.11
CA GLU A 688 -34.23 12.03 -26.58
C GLU A 688 -32.77 12.03 -27.04
N LEU A 689 -31.85 12.62 -26.27
CA LEU A 689 -30.41 12.62 -26.55
C LEU A 689 -29.72 11.27 -26.29
N SER A 690 -30.38 10.34 -25.60
CA SER A 690 -29.81 9.01 -25.27
C SER A 690 -30.05 7.95 -26.36
N TYR A 691 -30.89 8.26 -27.36
CA TYR A 691 -31.13 7.47 -28.57
C TYR A 691 -30.21 7.92 -29.72
#